data_AF-A0A1P8JXK5-F1
#
_entry.id   AF-A0A1P8JXK5-F1
#
_cell.length_a   1.000
_cell.length_b   1.000
_cell.length_c   1.000
_cell.angle_alpha   90.00
_cell.angle_beta   90.00
_cell.angle_gamma   90.00
#
_symmetry.space_group_name_H-M   'P 1'
#
loop_
_entity.id
_entity.type
_entity.pdbx_description
1 polymer ?
#
loop_
_entity_poly.entity_id
_entity_poly.type
_entity_poly.pdbx_seq_one_letter_code
_entity_poly.pdbx_strand_id
1 'polypeptide(L)'
;MIQHNLKQGSAEWHAYRRNHFNASDAPAMMGCSPYETRDQLLHRLHTGLTEEVSPELQKRFDNGHAFERLARPLAEEFIGQPLYPVVGSKGKLSASFDGLTMDESINYEHKTLNDALRAAMVDGATGADLPLMYRVQMEHQHMVSGSSRSLFMASKWRGEALVEERHCWYEPDAALAADVAAGWEQFEKDLAAYSPSSVVIENKPVPKLQEALPALRVNAKGEITDSNLDEWKAIALDRIQGINTVLETDEQFSDADADAKWLREVSAGMKQAAARVRADMQSVDQVLNTLEHLDRLATERAVDLEKRVKREKDARRENIVLTGRAAFQAHLAGLNEEVSPIVLQTAIPDFDAVVKNKRSLASIQDAVNTELARCKIAADTCAKDVREKRAWTKAAAEGYGFLFADLQLIIFKPLDDFKLIVTTRIANHKAAKAKEEEDTRERIAAEERARAEQQQRQRNEMALQQIQGIQQQAMIAVLGRAGVRKGGTIECIRDTLAETEAWVIDEENFGSLMGTAQSTKDRVVAEIREMLADREASAAAPVAQAEPIAVAATPAPAPVAAPAVVALKPRAAAPVPAPLSPPTLRLGVINERLLPCGLSTSAEGLRLLGFTPAAKDRAAVLFHERDWPHMLAAMVQRLESISATAAA
;
A
#
# COMPACT_ATOMS: atom_id res chain seq x y z
N MET A 1 0.16 35.53 9.62
CA MET A 1 -1.28 35.56 9.27
C MET A 1 -1.64 36.88 8.57
N ILE A 2 -2.79 37.03 7.91
CA ILE A 2 -3.37 38.36 7.60
C ILE A 2 -4.40 38.70 8.66
N GLN A 3 -4.22 39.77 9.43
CA GLN A 3 -5.19 40.22 10.43
C GLN A 3 -6.25 41.15 9.82
N HIS A 4 -7.48 41.06 10.34
CA HIS A 4 -8.63 41.87 9.92
C HIS A 4 -9.20 42.63 11.12
N ASN A 5 -9.40 43.94 10.96
CA ASN A 5 -10.02 44.79 11.98
C ASN A 5 -11.55 44.61 11.98
N LEU A 6 -12.00 43.44 12.44
CA LEU A 6 -13.41 43.04 12.50
C LEU A 6 -13.79 42.76 13.95
N LYS A 7 -14.88 43.38 14.42
CA LYS A 7 -15.45 43.05 15.73
C LYS A 7 -16.21 41.73 15.61
N GLN A 8 -15.77 40.71 16.34
CA GLN A 8 -16.45 39.41 16.35
C GLN A 8 -17.92 39.58 16.78
N GLY A 9 -18.84 38.88 16.10
CA GLY A 9 -20.29 39.05 16.25
C GLY A 9 -20.90 40.29 15.57
N SER A 10 -20.14 41.12 14.85
CA SER A 10 -20.71 42.24 14.07
C SER A 10 -21.25 41.80 12.70
N ALA A 11 -22.09 42.64 12.09
CA ALA A 11 -22.65 42.37 10.76
C ALA A 11 -21.55 42.25 9.68
N GLU A 12 -20.50 43.06 9.78
CA GLU A 12 -19.31 43.04 8.92
C GLU A 12 -18.53 41.73 9.10
N TRP A 13 -18.39 41.25 10.33
CA TRP A 13 -17.76 39.96 10.64
C TRP A 13 -18.56 38.79 10.04
N HIS A 14 -19.89 38.77 10.20
CA HIS A 14 -20.75 37.78 9.54
C HIS A 14 -20.65 37.85 8.01
N ALA A 15 -20.58 39.05 7.42
CA ALA A 15 -20.44 39.23 5.98
C ALA A 15 -19.08 38.75 5.45
N TYR A 16 -18.00 39.02 6.18
CA TYR A 16 -16.65 38.52 5.88
C TYR A 16 -16.60 36.99 5.92
N ARG A 17 -17.19 36.38 6.95
CA ARG A 17 -17.20 34.92 7.16
C ARG A 17 -17.90 34.14 6.05
N ARG A 18 -18.91 34.71 5.38
CA ARG A 18 -19.61 34.05 4.25
C ARG A 18 -18.69 33.76 3.05
N ASN A 19 -17.58 34.47 2.93
CA ASN A 19 -16.65 34.34 1.80
C ASN A 19 -15.37 33.55 2.14
N HIS A 20 -15.31 32.92 3.31
CA HIS A 20 -14.12 32.20 3.80
C HIS A 20 -14.49 30.86 4.46
N PHE A 21 -13.57 29.91 4.43
CA PHE A 21 -13.67 28.67 5.18
C PHE A 21 -13.21 28.94 6.62
N ASN A 22 -14.15 28.92 7.57
CA ASN A 22 -13.87 29.31 8.95
C ASN A 22 -13.46 28.12 9.81
N ALA A 23 -12.58 28.32 10.79
CA ALA A 23 -12.15 27.29 11.73
C ALA A 23 -13.31 26.59 12.46
N SER A 24 -14.34 27.37 12.86
CA SER A 24 -15.57 26.85 13.47
C SER A 24 -16.41 25.95 12.57
N ASP A 25 -16.23 26.06 11.25
CA ASP A 25 -17.02 25.36 10.24
C ASP A 25 -16.28 24.08 9.80
N ALA A 26 -14.99 23.96 10.12
CA ALA A 26 -14.15 22.80 9.83
C ALA A 26 -14.67 21.48 10.43
N PRO A 27 -15.24 21.43 11.66
CA PRO A 27 -15.83 20.21 12.20
C PRO A 27 -17.07 19.74 11.43
N ALA A 28 -17.88 20.67 10.90
CA ALA A 28 -19.04 20.33 10.07
C ALA A 28 -18.57 19.83 8.69
N MET A 29 -17.58 20.49 8.10
CA MET A 29 -16.89 20.03 6.90
C MET A 29 -16.32 18.60 7.09
N MET A 30 -15.61 18.33 8.19
CA MET A 30 -15.05 17.00 8.50
C MET A 30 -16.11 15.97 8.95
N GLY A 31 -17.39 16.33 9.03
CA GLY A 31 -18.47 15.44 9.46
C GLY A 31 -18.41 15.00 10.93
N CYS A 32 -17.68 15.73 11.78
CA CYS A 32 -17.51 15.44 13.21
C CYS A 32 -18.19 16.45 14.15
N SER A 33 -18.86 17.45 13.60
CA SER A 33 -19.69 18.41 14.35
C SER A 33 -21.00 17.78 14.85
N PRO A 34 -21.41 18.05 16.10
CA PRO A 34 -22.72 17.66 16.62
C PRO A 34 -23.80 18.75 16.41
N TYR A 35 -23.46 19.88 15.77
CA TYR A 35 -24.32 21.08 15.67
C TYR A 35 -24.74 21.46 14.26
N GLU A 36 -23.93 21.12 13.25
CA GLU A 36 -24.16 21.40 11.83
C GLU A 36 -23.55 20.23 11.06
N THR A 37 -24.30 19.60 10.16
CA THR A 37 -23.82 18.48 9.34
C THR A 37 -23.05 18.97 8.11
N ARG A 38 -22.38 18.06 7.39
CA ARG A 38 -21.63 18.43 6.17
C ARG A 38 -22.58 18.93 5.08
N ASP A 39 -23.73 18.29 4.91
CA ASP A 39 -24.75 18.70 3.94
C ASP A 39 -25.41 20.03 4.31
N GLN A 40 -25.63 20.30 5.61
CA GLN A 40 -26.12 21.60 6.09
C GLN A 40 -25.12 22.73 5.79
N LEU A 41 -23.83 22.50 6.02
CA LEU A 41 -22.76 23.45 5.69
C LEU A 41 -22.70 23.72 4.17
N LEU A 42 -22.82 22.67 3.33
CA LEU A 42 -22.91 22.81 1.87
C LEU A 42 -24.11 23.67 1.47
N HIS A 43 -25.29 23.39 2.03
CA HIS A 43 -26.52 24.15 1.77
C HIS A 43 -26.38 25.63 2.15
N ARG A 44 -25.87 25.92 3.36
CA ARG A 44 -25.64 27.29 3.86
C ARG A 44 -24.67 28.07 2.98
N LEU A 45 -23.56 27.47 2.57
CA LEU A 45 -22.55 28.14 1.75
C LEU A 45 -22.98 28.28 0.28
N HIS A 46 -23.77 27.35 -0.26
CA HIS A 46 -24.29 27.44 -1.62
C HIS A 46 -25.42 28.47 -1.76
N THR A 47 -26.37 28.49 -0.82
CA THR A 47 -27.53 29.39 -0.88
C THR A 47 -27.25 30.77 -0.28
N GLY A 48 -26.26 30.90 0.60
CA GLY A 48 -26.03 32.09 1.41
C GLY A 48 -27.07 32.34 2.51
N LEU A 49 -28.04 31.44 2.66
CA LEU A 49 -29.08 31.52 3.69
C LEU A 49 -28.53 31.01 5.04
N THR A 50 -28.69 31.81 6.09
CA THR A 50 -28.45 31.42 7.47
C THR A 50 -29.78 31.21 8.18
N GLU A 51 -29.90 30.14 8.96
CA GLU A 51 -31.09 29.93 9.80
C GLU A 51 -31.32 31.09 10.78
N GLU A 52 -32.59 31.38 11.09
CA GLU A 52 -32.93 32.36 12.11
C GLU A 52 -32.53 31.84 13.50
N VAL A 53 -31.64 32.58 14.17
CA VAL A 53 -31.17 32.22 15.51
C VAL A 53 -32.32 32.43 16.50
N SER A 54 -32.83 31.34 17.09
CA SER A 54 -33.90 31.44 18.10
C SER A 54 -33.43 32.24 19.33
N PRO A 55 -34.34 32.86 20.09
CA PRO A 55 -33.98 33.59 21.32
C PRO A 55 -33.18 32.75 22.33
N GLU A 56 -33.46 31.45 22.42
CA GLU A 56 -32.75 30.50 23.28
C GLU A 56 -31.33 30.20 22.78
N LEU A 57 -31.15 30.11 21.45
CA LEU A 57 -29.85 29.90 20.83
C LEU A 57 -28.98 31.17 20.92
N GLN A 58 -29.56 32.35 20.68
CA GLN A 58 -28.89 33.64 20.87
C GLN A 58 -28.41 33.78 22.31
N LYS A 59 -29.29 33.51 23.29
CA LYS A 59 -28.92 33.52 24.72
C LYS A 59 -27.79 32.55 25.06
N ARG A 60 -27.67 31.42 24.35
CA ARG A 60 -26.54 30.49 24.51
C ARG A 60 -25.24 31.09 23.98
N PHE A 61 -25.28 31.77 22.83
CA PHE A 61 -24.12 32.50 22.30
C PHE A 61 -23.71 33.67 23.22
N ASP A 62 -24.65 34.46 23.71
CA ASP A 62 -24.39 35.59 24.61
C ASP A 62 -23.69 35.14 25.91
N ASN A 63 -24.17 34.03 26.49
CA ASN A 63 -23.52 33.39 27.65
C ASN A 63 -22.12 32.88 27.31
N GLY A 64 -21.91 32.30 26.13
CA GLY A 64 -20.60 31.83 25.66
C GLY A 64 -19.57 32.98 25.64
N HIS A 65 -19.88 34.07 24.93
CA HIS A 65 -19.03 35.26 24.89
C HIS A 65 -18.83 35.90 26.28
N ALA A 66 -19.82 35.82 27.18
CA ALA A 66 -19.66 36.30 28.56
C ALA A 66 -18.67 35.44 29.35
N PHE A 67 -18.75 34.11 29.25
CA PHE A 67 -17.85 33.19 29.94
C PHE A 67 -16.42 33.24 29.36
N GLU A 68 -16.28 33.46 28.06
CA GLU A 68 -15.00 33.68 27.38
C GLU A 68 -14.30 34.95 27.90
N ARG A 69 -15.02 36.07 28.01
CA ARG A 69 -14.48 37.31 28.62
C ARG A 69 -14.09 37.14 30.09
N LEU A 70 -14.85 36.37 30.87
CA LEU A 70 -14.54 36.10 32.29
C LEU A 70 -13.36 35.13 32.47
N ALA A 71 -13.15 34.22 31.52
CA ALA A 71 -12.09 33.22 31.57
C ALA A 71 -10.76 33.70 30.98
N ARG A 72 -10.76 34.69 30.09
CA ARG A 72 -9.55 35.25 29.47
C ARG A 72 -8.48 35.67 30.49
N PRO A 73 -8.76 36.38 31.60
CA PRO A 73 -7.72 36.73 32.59
C PRO A 73 -7.07 35.50 33.25
N LEU A 74 -7.83 34.42 33.44
CA LEU A 74 -7.29 33.14 33.96
C LEU A 74 -6.35 32.50 32.93
N ALA A 75 -6.72 32.56 31.65
CA ALA A 75 -5.89 32.07 30.56
C ALA A 75 -4.59 32.89 30.41
N GLU A 76 -4.65 34.21 30.55
CA GLU A 76 -3.47 35.08 30.58
C GLU A 76 -2.52 34.74 31.73
N GLU A 77 -3.05 34.36 32.91
CA GLU A 77 -2.25 33.86 34.04
C GLU A 77 -1.57 32.52 33.72
N PHE A 78 -2.28 31.55 33.13
CA PHE A 78 -1.71 30.25 32.72
C PHE A 78 -0.70 30.35 31.56
N ILE A 79 -0.87 31.31 30.65
CA ILE A 79 0.02 31.55 29.51
C ILE A 79 1.23 32.40 29.92
N GLY A 80 1.07 33.30 30.90
CA GLY A 80 2.07 34.28 31.30
C GLY A 80 2.20 35.47 30.33
N GLN A 81 1.23 35.65 29.43
CA GLN A 81 1.22 36.72 28.41
C GLN A 81 -0.21 37.23 28.14
N PRO A 82 -0.38 38.50 27.74
CA PRO A 82 -1.69 39.05 27.40
C PRO A 82 -2.26 38.45 26.10
N LEU A 83 -3.59 38.33 26.05
CA LEU A 83 -4.36 37.77 24.94
C LEU A 83 -5.30 38.81 24.31
N TYR A 84 -5.20 39.03 23.00
CA TYR A 84 -6.14 39.87 22.26
C TYR A 84 -7.03 39.03 21.33
N PRO A 85 -8.35 39.28 21.26
CA PRO A 85 -9.21 38.65 20.27
C PRO A 85 -8.95 39.25 18.89
N VAL A 86 -8.85 38.42 17.86
CA VAL A 86 -8.53 38.86 16.50
C VAL A 86 -9.17 37.94 15.45
N VAL A 87 -9.36 38.46 14.25
CA VAL A 87 -9.81 37.70 13.09
C VAL A 87 -8.66 37.64 12.09
N GLY A 88 -8.30 36.45 11.66
CA GLY A 88 -7.17 36.20 10.77
C GLY A 88 -7.53 35.36 9.56
N SER A 89 -6.76 35.47 8.48
CA SER A 89 -6.84 34.55 7.35
C SER A 89 -5.50 34.17 6.73
N LYS A 90 -5.55 33.11 5.92
CA LYS A 90 -4.46 32.59 5.10
C LYS A 90 -5.07 31.94 3.85
N GLY A 91 -5.06 32.67 2.74
CA GLY A 91 -5.81 32.29 1.54
C GLY A 91 -7.31 32.26 1.83
N LYS A 92 -8.00 31.16 1.52
CA LYS A 92 -9.43 30.97 1.80
C LYS A 92 -9.74 30.62 3.27
N LEU A 93 -8.73 30.19 4.04
CA LEU A 93 -8.90 29.80 5.44
C LEU A 93 -9.00 31.03 6.34
N SER A 94 -9.90 30.98 7.32
CA SER A 94 -10.24 32.07 8.22
C SER A 94 -10.40 31.55 9.65
N ALA A 95 -9.91 32.29 10.61
CA ALA A 95 -10.08 31.99 12.03
C ALA A 95 -10.50 33.26 12.77
N SER A 96 -11.51 33.12 13.62
CA SER A 96 -11.78 34.08 14.69
C SER A 96 -11.22 33.43 15.95
N PHE A 97 -10.23 34.08 16.55
CA PHE A 97 -9.52 33.56 17.71
C PHE A 97 -10.13 34.19 18.96
N ASP A 98 -10.42 33.36 19.97
CA ASP A 98 -10.85 33.89 21.27
C ASP A 98 -9.68 34.70 21.86
N GLY A 99 -8.44 34.22 21.74
CA GLY A 99 -7.26 35.09 21.91
C GLY A 99 -6.00 34.58 21.21
N LEU A 100 -5.12 35.51 20.81
CA LEU A 100 -3.73 35.23 20.46
C LEU A 100 -2.79 36.05 21.35
N THR A 101 -1.59 35.55 21.61
CA THR A 101 -0.49 36.35 22.16
C THR A 101 0.02 37.36 21.13
N MET A 102 0.63 38.46 21.60
CA MET A 102 1.09 39.57 20.74
C MET A 102 2.13 39.18 19.68
N ASP A 103 2.83 38.07 19.88
CA ASP A 103 3.80 37.46 18.95
C ASP A 103 3.17 36.38 18.04
N GLU A 104 1.85 36.19 18.09
CA GLU A 104 1.07 35.15 17.41
C GLU A 104 1.49 33.69 17.78
N SER A 105 2.33 33.48 18.80
CA SER A 105 2.91 32.15 19.07
C SER A 105 1.99 31.20 19.84
N ILE A 106 1.07 31.71 20.68
CA ILE A 106 0.13 30.91 21.47
C ILE A 106 -1.30 31.36 21.17
N ASN A 107 -2.15 30.37 20.88
CA ASN A 107 -3.59 30.53 20.72
C ASN A 107 -4.35 30.23 22.03
N TYR A 108 -5.52 30.83 22.18
CA TYR A 108 -6.48 30.58 23.23
C TYR A 108 -7.84 30.28 22.62
N GLU A 109 -8.42 29.16 23.04
CA GLU A 109 -9.73 28.67 22.59
C GLU A 109 -10.58 28.34 23.82
N HIS A 110 -11.78 28.94 23.91
CA HIS A 110 -12.67 28.82 25.05
C HIS A 110 -13.96 28.09 24.72
N LYS A 111 -14.45 27.24 25.63
CA LYS A 111 -15.79 26.65 25.55
C LYS A 111 -16.52 26.68 26.89
N THR A 112 -17.85 26.63 26.82
CA THR A 112 -18.68 26.35 28.00
C THR A 112 -18.50 24.89 28.41
N LEU A 113 -18.09 24.65 29.66
CA LEU A 113 -17.85 23.30 30.16
C LEU A 113 -19.14 22.48 30.23
N ASN A 114 -19.19 21.45 29.39
CA ASN A 114 -20.25 20.45 29.32
C ASN A 114 -19.74 19.07 29.78
N ASP A 115 -20.64 18.09 29.87
CA ASP A 115 -20.32 16.79 30.45
C ASP A 115 -19.34 15.96 29.59
N ALA A 116 -19.32 16.16 28.26
CA ALA A 116 -18.36 15.52 27.37
C ALA A 116 -16.94 16.09 27.55
N LEU A 117 -16.82 17.42 27.66
CA LEU A 117 -15.56 18.07 28.00
C LEU A 117 -15.09 17.69 29.43
N ARG A 118 -16.02 17.58 30.39
CA ARG A 118 -15.69 17.10 31.75
C ARG A 118 -15.17 15.66 31.76
N ALA A 119 -15.68 14.81 30.87
CA ALA A 119 -15.22 13.42 30.74
C ALA A 119 -13.87 13.29 30.00
N ALA A 120 -13.59 14.16 29.03
CA ALA A 120 -12.33 14.16 28.29
C ALA A 120 -11.18 14.84 29.07
N MET A 121 -11.45 15.96 29.74
CA MET A 121 -10.46 16.77 30.43
C MET A 121 -10.29 16.29 31.89
N VAL A 122 -9.65 15.14 32.06
CA VAL A 122 -9.25 14.60 33.38
C VAL A 122 -7.80 14.97 33.72
N ASP A 123 -7.35 14.68 34.94
CA ASP A 123 -5.98 14.97 35.36
C ASP A 123 -4.96 14.28 34.44
N GLY A 124 -4.07 15.07 33.84
CA GLY A 124 -3.08 14.60 32.86
C GLY A 124 -3.58 14.52 31.41
N ALA A 125 -4.84 14.87 31.13
CA ALA A 125 -5.35 14.96 29.76
C ALA A 125 -4.66 16.07 28.95
N THR A 126 -4.43 15.77 27.68
CA THR A 126 -3.82 16.66 26.68
C THR A 126 -4.87 17.14 25.68
N GLY A 127 -4.49 18.03 24.77
CA GLY A 127 -5.34 18.40 23.64
C GLY A 127 -5.67 17.23 22.70
N ALA A 128 -4.86 16.17 22.69
CA ALA A 128 -5.12 14.98 21.87
C ALA A 128 -6.34 14.17 22.36
N ASP A 129 -6.65 14.27 23.66
CA ASP A 129 -7.78 13.59 24.33
C ASP A 129 -9.11 14.33 24.15
N LEU A 130 -9.09 15.57 23.63
CA LEU A 130 -10.29 16.33 23.35
C LEU A 130 -11.12 15.70 22.23
N PRO A 131 -12.47 15.80 22.27
CA PRO A 131 -13.33 15.39 21.17
C PRO A 131 -12.88 15.99 19.83
N LEU A 132 -12.89 15.16 18.77
CA LEU A 132 -12.31 15.47 17.46
C LEU A 132 -12.73 16.84 16.89
N MET A 133 -13.97 17.28 17.13
CA MET A 133 -14.45 18.60 16.70
C MET A 133 -13.58 19.76 17.21
N TYR A 134 -13.09 19.72 18.44
CA TYR A 134 -12.27 20.80 19.01
C TYR A 134 -10.84 20.73 18.48
N ARG A 135 -10.31 19.52 18.30
CA ARG A 135 -9.01 19.29 17.64
C ARG A 135 -9.01 19.83 16.21
N VAL A 136 -10.03 19.49 15.42
CA VAL A 136 -10.21 20.01 14.04
C VAL A 136 -10.33 21.54 14.00
N GLN A 137 -11.06 22.14 14.94
CA GLN A 137 -11.18 23.60 15.01
C GLN A 137 -9.84 24.26 15.35
N MET A 138 -9.12 23.76 16.37
CA MET A 138 -7.82 24.31 16.78
C MET A 138 -6.74 24.05 15.71
N GLU A 139 -6.76 22.90 15.03
CA GLU A 139 -5.82 22.63 13.94
C GLU A 139 -6.03 23.62 12.79
N HIS A 140 -7.28 23.95 12.44
CA HIS A 140 -7.54 25.02 11.47
C HIS A 140 -7.02 26.37 11.98
N GLN A 141 -7.22 26.72 13.25
CA GLN A 141 -6.65 27.93 13.86
C GLN A 141 -5.13 27.97 13.70
N HIS A 142 -4.43 26.86 13.98
CA HIS A 142 -2.99 26.69 13.76
C HIS A 142 -2.58 26.84 12.30
N MET A 143 -3.33 26.26 11.36
CA MET A 143 -3.09 26.40 9.93
C MET A 143 -3.14 27.88 9.48
N VAL A 144 -3.98 28.71 10.11
CA VAL A 144 -4.15 30.15 9.82
C VAL A 144 -3.10 31.03 10.52
N SER A 145 -2.93 30.88 11.84
CA SER A 145 -2.00 31.70 12.64
C SER A 145 -0.53 31.32 12.40
N GLY A 146 -0.22 30.02 12.42
CA GLY A 146 1.14 29.51 12.60
C GLY A 146 1.58 29.40 14.07
N SER A 147 0.65 29.56 15.03
CA SER A 147 0.94 29.39 16.47
C SER A 147 1.42 27.97 16.80
N SER A 148 2.30 27.84 17.79
CA SER A 148 2.95 26.57 18.14
C SER A 148 2.14 25.69 19.10
N ARG A 149 1.16 26.26 19.80
CA ARG A 149 0.23 25.56 20.70
C ARG A 149 -1.01 26.39 21.03
N SER A 150 -2.10 25.71 21.42
CA SER A 150 -3.33 26.32 21.91
C SER A 150 -3.55 25.96 23.38
N LEU A 151 -3.89 26.95 24.21
CA LEU A 151 -4.52 26.69 25.51
C LEU A 151 -6.02 26.52 25.26
N PHE A 152 -6.51 25.28 25.37
CA PHE A 152 -7.94 25.00 25.33
C PHE A 152 -8.51 25.07 26.75
N MET A 153 -9.51 25.92 26.97
CA MET A 153 -10.12 26.14 28.28
C MET A 153 -11.63 25.94 28.25
N ALA A 154 -12.14 25.10 29.13
CA ALA A 154 -13.56 24.84 29.31
C ALA A 154 -13.98 25.30 30.71
N SER A 155 -14.91 26.26 30.79
CA SER A 155 -15.36 26.80 32.09
C SER A 155 -16.87 26.93 32.23
N LYS A 156 -17.33 26.92 33.48
CA LYS A 156 -18.74 27.07 33.88
C LYS A 156 -18.83 28.14 34.96
N TRP A 157 -19.80 29.05 34.80
CA TRP A 157 -19.97 30.21 35.65
C TRP A 157 -21.41 30.29 36.19
N ARG A 158 -21.59 31.03 37.30
CA ARG A 158 -22.89 31.40 37.86
C ARG A 158 -22.90 32.91 38.08
N GLY A 159 -23.41 33.64 37.10
CA GLY A 159 -23.09 35.07 36.99
C GLY A 159 -21.59 35.21 36.72
N GLU A 160 -20.91 36.06 37.49
CA GLU A 160 -19.45 36.27 37.41
C GLU A 160 -18.65 35.33 38.33
N ALA A 161 -19.31 34.48 39.13
CA ALA A 161 -18.63 33.51 39.98
C ALA A 161 -18.24 32.25 39.18
N LEU A 162 -16.95 31.92 39.16
CA LEU A 162 -16.45 30.67 38.58
C LEU A 162 -16.98 29.47 39.38
N VAL A 163 -17.52 28.47 38.69
CA VAL A 163 -18.05 27.22 39.29
C VAL A 163 -17.11 26.06 39.06
N GLU A 164 -16.57 25.93 37.84
CA GLU A 164 -15.63 24.88 37.45
C GLU A 164 -14.84 25.38 36.22
N GLU A 165 -13.54 25.13 36.19
CA GLU A 165 -12.63 25.40 35.08
C GLU A 165 -11.80 24.15 34.84
N ARG A 166 -11.49 23.86 33.57
CA ARG A 166 -10.56 22.82 33.13
C ARG A 166 -9.86 23.30 31.87
N HIS A 167 -8.54 23.11 31.80
CA HIS A 167 -7.75 23.45 30.63
C HIS A 167 -6.79 22.32 30.27
N CYS A 168 -6.37 22.28 29.00
CA CYS A 168 -5.25 21.47 28.55
C CYS A 168 -4.53 22.16 27.38
N TRP A 169 -3.29 21.73 27.11
CA TRP A 169 -2.51 22.20 25.97
C TRP A 169 -2.73 21.31 24.75
N TYR A 170 -3.07 21.93 23.63
CA TYR A 170 -3.08 21.31 22.30
C TYR A 170 -1.86 21.77 21.50
N GLU A 171 -1.20 20.84 20.83
CA GLU A 171 -0.06 21.10 19.93
C GLU A 171 -0.45 20.68 18.50
N PRO A 172 0.01 21.39 17.45
CA PRO A 172 -0.35 21.10 16.06
C PRO A 172 -0.04 19.66 15.63
N ASP A 173 -1.06 18.98 15.09
CA ASP A 173 -0.98 17.64 14.55
C ASP A 173 -0.87 17.72 13.01
N ALA A 174 0.34 17.51 12.50
CA ALA A 174 0.63 17.63 11.07
C ALA A 174 -0.17 16.65 10.19
N ALA A 175 -0.62 15.50 10.75
CA ALA A 175 -1.50 14.58 10.03
C ALA A 175 -2.93 15.15 9.98
N LEU A 176 -3.45 15.63 11.11
CA LEU A 176 -4.77 16.27 11.15
C LEU A 176 -4.83 17.55 10.31
N ALA A 177 -3.74 18.34 10.25
CA ALA A 177 -3.64 19.51 9.37
C ALA A 177 -3.74 19.14 7.89
N ALA A 178 -3.12 18.01 7.49
CA ALA A 178 -3.24 17.48 6.13
C ALA A 178 -4.66 16.97 5.84
N ASP A 179 -5.29 16.28 6.78
CA ASP A 179 -6.68 15.82 6.67
C ASP A 179 -7.67 17.00 6.55
N VAL A 180 -7.51 18.06 7.35
CA VAL A 180 -8.34 19.27 7.28
C VAL A 180 -8.13 20.02 5.96
N ALA A 181 -6.89 20.09 5.45
CA ALA A 181 -6.60 20.69 4.16
C ALA A 181 -7.26 19.93 3.00
N ALA A 182 -7.12 18.59 2.98
CA ALA A 182 -7.74 17.73 1.97
C ALA A 182 -9.28 17.72 2.09
N GLY A 183 -9.79 17.81 3.32
CA GLY A 183 -11.20 18.00 3.63
C GLY A 183 -11.78 19.25 2.97
N TRP A 184 -11.10 20.40 3.09
CA TRP A 184 -11.52 21.64 2.41
C TRP A 184 -11.39 21.56 0.89
N GLU A 185 -10.35 20.92 0.36
CA GLU A 185 -10.22 20.69 -1.09
C GLU A 185 -11.39 19.86 -1.64
N GLN A 186 -11.76 18.78 -0.94
CA GLN A 186 -12.91 17.96 -1.31
C GLN A 186 -14.24 18.70 -1.09
N PHE A 187 -14.36 19.50 -0.04
CA PHE A 187 -15.53 20.34 0.21
C PHE A 187 -15.73 21.39 -0.88
N GLU A 188 -14.66 22.00 -1.40
CA GLU A 188 -14.76 22.92 -2.54
C GLU A 188 -15.24 22.20 -3.82
N LYS A 189 -14.71 20.99 -4.10
CA LYS A 189 -15.21 20.13 -5.20
C LYS A 189 -16.70 19.79 -5.03
N ASP A 190 -17.11 19.40 -3.82
CA ASP A 190 -18.50 19.04 -3.52
C ASP A 190 -19.44 20.26 -3.56
N LEU A 191 -19.01 21.44 -3.08
CA LEU A 191 -19.77 22.70 -3.12
C LEU A 191 -20.00 23.19 -4.55
N ALA A 192 -19.00 23.02 -5.44
CA ALA A 192 -19.12 23.34 -6.86
C ALA A 192 -20.05 22.36 -7.61
N ALA A 193 -20.14 21.11 -7.16
CA ALA A 193 -21.04 20.10 -7.68
C ALA A 193 -22.43 20.07 -7.00
N TYR A 194 -22.60 20.82 -5.90
CA TYR A 194 -23.82 20.81 -5.10
C TYR A 194 -24.98 21.41 -5.88
N SER A 195 -26.07 20.65 -5.96
CA SER A 195 -27.36 21.11 -6.47
C SER A 195 -28.38 20.94 -5.35
N PRO A 196 -29.15 21.98 -4.98
CA PRO A 196 -30.21 21.86 -3.98
C PRO A 196 -31.32 20.92 -4.47
N SER A 197 -31.22 19.64 -4.12
CA SER A 197 -32.34 18.72 -4.19
C SER A 197 -33.36 19.08 -3.09
N SER A 198 -34.62 18.65 -3.26
CA SER A 198 -35.74 18.98 -2.37
C SER A 198 -35.69 18.32 -0.97
N VAL A 199 -34.49 17.96 -0.50
CA VAL A 199 -34.24 17.56 0.88
C VAL A 199 -34.26 18.82 1.73
N VAL A 200 -35.47 19.14 2.20
CA VAL A 200 -35.71 20.21 3.18
C VAL A 200 -34.79 20.00 4.39
N ILE A 201 -34.28 21.12 4.90
CA ILE A 201 -33.59 21.32 6.19
C ILE A 201 -34.17 20.39 7.27
N GLU A 202 -33.36 19.95 8.24
CA GLU A 202 -33.77 19.11 9.40
C GLU A 202 -34.73 19.83 10.39
N ASN A 203 -35.79 20.44 9.89
CA ASN A 203 -37.04 20.57 10.63
C ASN A 203 -37.49 19.15 10.99
N LYS A 204 -37.19 18.74 12.23
CA LYS A 204 -37.65 17.48 12.83
C LYS A 204 -39.13 17.30 12.44
N PRO A 205 -39.48 16.28 11.63
CA PRO A 205 -40.80 16.24 11.02
C PRO A 205 -41.85 16.13 12.11
N VAL A 206 -42.66 17.17 12.23
CA VAL A 206 -43.82 17.21 13.12
C VAL A 206 -44.99 16.73 12.28
N PRO A 207 -45.64 15.60 12.60
CA PRO A 207 -46.82 15.16 11.87
C PRO A 207 -47.87 16.27 11.91
N LYS A 208 -48.56 16.49 10.77
CA LYS A 208 -49.67 17.44 10.70
C LYS A 208 -50.68 17.13 11.80
N LEU A 209 -51.14 18.19 12.48
CA LEU A 209 -52.10 18.04 13.57
C LEU A 209 -53.42 17.53 13.01
N GLN A 210 -53.71 16.26 13.28
CA GLN A 210 -54.93 15.59 12.87
C GLN A 210 -56.11 16.12 13.70
N GLU A 211 -57.04 16.83 13.05
CA GLU A 211 -58.30 17.21 13.69
C GLU A 211 -59.05 15.95 14.16
N ALA A 212 -59.75 16.01 15.29
CA ALA A 212 -60.52 14.85 15.76
C ALA A 212 -61.77 14.67 14.89
N LEU A 213 -62.12 13.42 14.55
CA LEU A 213 -63.45 13.12 14.00
C LEU A 213 -64.53 13.51 15.04
N PRO A 214 -65.72 13.94 14.61
CA PRO A 214 -66.83 14.12 15.54
C PRO A 214 -67.13 12.83 16.28
N ALA A 215 -67.61 12.92 17.52
CA ALA A 215 -67.96 11.75 18.31
C ALA A 215 -69.11 10.98 17.63
N LEU A 216 -68.87 9.71 17.28
CA LEU A 216 -69.87 8.82 16.71
C LEU A 216 -70.94 8.52 17.77
N ARG A 217 -72.18 8.91 17.49
CA ARG A 217 -73.37 8.67 18.30
C ARG A 217 -74.36 7.81 17.51
N VAL A 218 -74.70 6.66 18.07
CA VAL A 218 -75.77 5.79 17.59
C VAL A 218 -76.55 5.37 18.82
N ASN A 219 -77.75 5.92 18.98
CA ASN A 219 -78.69 5.61 20.05
C ASN A 219 -79.78 4.69 19.48
N ALA A 220 -80.02 3.56 20.14
CA ALA A 220 -81.06 2.60 19.75
C ALA A 220 -81.86 2.16 20.98
N LYS A 221 -83.17 1.93 20.79
CA LYS A 221 -84.06 1.35 21.81
C LYS A 221 -85.17 0.56 21.13
N GLY A 222 -84.81 -0.61 20.61
CA GLY A 222 -85.67 -1.41 19.71
C GLY A 222 -85.62 -0.93 18.25
N GLU A 223 -85.60 0.38 18.03
CA GLU A 223 -85.29 1.03 16.75
C GLU A 223 -84.23 2.13 16.94
N ILE A 224 -83.63 2.65 15.86
CA ILE A 224 -82.67 3.75 15.92
C ILE A 224 -83.42 5.04 16.31
N THR A 225 -83.05 5.65 17.43
CA THR A 225 -83.73 6.85 17.95
C THR A 225 -82.99 8.15 17.62
N ASP A 226 -81.66 8.12 17.50
CA ASP A 226 -80.81 9.23 17.09
C ASP A 226 -79.46 8.68 16.58
N SER A 227 -78.96 9.19 15.45
CA SER A 227 -77.72 8.71 14.82
C SER A 227 -77.07 9.78 13.96
N ASN A 228 -75.78 10.05 14.16
CA ASN A 228 -74.98 10.90 13.27
C ASN A 228 -74.13 10.09 12.27
N LEU A 229 -74.47 8.82 12.04
CA LEU A 229 -73.65 7.90 11.26
C LEU A 229 -73.36 8.37 9.83
N ASP A 230 -74.32 8.98 9.13
CA ASP A 230 -74.14 9.40 7.73
C ASP A 230 -73.25 10.63 7.57
N GLU A 231 -73.41 11.65 8.43
CA GLU A 231 -72.48 12.80 8.51
C GLU A 231 -71.07 12.33 8.91
N TRP A 232 -71.00 11.48 9.93
CA TRP A 232 -69.73 10.93 10.42
C TRP A 232 -69.01 10.11 9.35
N LYS A 233 -69.77 9.29 8.61
CA LYS A 233 -69.28 8.50 7.48
C LYS A 233 -68.78 9.37 6.33
N ALA A 234 -69.49 10.45 6.00
CA ALA A 234 -69.05 11.38 4.96
C ALA A 234 -67.69 12.02 5.32
N ILE A 235 -67.57 12.55 6.54
CA ILE A 235 -66.34 13.16 7.06
C ILE A 235 -65.20 12.13 7.15
N ALA A 236 -65.49 10.91 7.61
CA ALA A 236 -64.49 9.84 7.69
C ALA A 236 -64.00 9.42 6.29
N LEU A 237 -64.90 9.23 5.32
CA LEU A 237 -64.53 8.81 3.96
C LEU A 237 -63.73 9.87 3.20
N ASP A 238 -64.18 11.13 3.23
CA ASP A 238 -63.48 12.25 2.61
C ASP A 238 -62.03 12.33 3.11
N ARG A 239 -61.85 12.25 4.43
CA ARG A 239 -60.52 12.26 5.05
C ARG A 239 -59.67 11.03 4.72
N ILE A 240 -60.23 9.82 4.70
CA ILE A 240 -59.49 8.61 4.32
C ILE A 240 -59.02 8.69 2.84
N GLN A 241 -59.82 9.32 1.98
CA GLN A 241 -59.47 9.57 0.57
C GLN A 241 -58.40 10.66 0.44
N GLY A 242 -58.42 11.70 1.29
CA GLY A 242 -57.42 12.76 1.35
C GLY A 242 -56.02 12.36 1.83
N ILE A 243 -55.84 11.15 2.40
CA ILE A 243 -54.53 10.66 2.85
C ILE A 243 -53.55 10.56 1.69
N ASN A 244 -52.43 11.27 1.80
CA ASN A 244 -51.37 11.24 0.81
C ASN A 244 -50.74 9.84 0.70
N THR A 245 -50.65 9.33 -0.52
CA THR A 245 -49.98 8.04 -0.81
C THR A 245 -48.62 8.20 -1.48
N VAL A 246 -48.24 9.40 -1.95
CA VAL A 246 -46.94 9.66 -2.57
C VAL A 246 -45.97 10.12 -1.48
N LEU A 247 -45.04 9.23 -1.10
CA LEU A 247 -44.14 9.41 0.03
C LEU A 247 -42.71 9.61 -0.48
N GLU A 248 -42.20 10.82 -0.30
CA GLU A 248 -40.89 11.24 -0.81
C GLU A 248 -40.00 11.90 0.25
N THR A 249 -40.57 12.78 1.06
CA THR A 249 -39.85 13.54 2.10
C THR A 249 -40.02 12.91 3.49
N ASP A 250 -39.08 13.17 4.40
CA ASP A 250 -39.18 12.73 5.81
C ASP A 250 -40.45 13.27 6.50
N GLU A 251 -40.96 14.45 6.09
CA GLU A 251 -42.26 14.98 6.53
C GLU A 251 -43.42 14.10 6.07
N GLN A 252 -43.50 13.77 4.77
CA GLN A 252 -44.55 12.92 4.21
C GLN A 252 -44.53 11.50 4.82
N PHE A 253 -43.34 10.99 5.14
CA PHE A 253 -43.21 9.74 5.89
C PHE A 253 -43.74 9.83 7.32
N SER A 254 -43.50 10.95 8.00
CA SER A 254 -44.00 11.17 9.35
C SER A 254 -45.52 11.39 9.39
N ASP A 255 -46.07 12.12 8.42
CA ASP A 255 -47.51 12.26 8.21
C ASP A 255 -48.14 10.89 7.93
N ALA A 256 -47.57 10.08 7.04
CA ALA A 256 -48.09 8.76 6.72
C ALA A 256 -48.04 7.76 7.89
N ASP A 257 -46.99 7.80 8.72
CA ASP A 257 -46.94 7.02 9.97
C ASP A 257 -48.04 7.47 10.97
N ALA A 258 -48.33 8.77 11.04
CA ALA A 258 -49.42 9.30 11.86
C ALA A 258 -50.82 8.99 11.31
N ASP A 259 -51.02 9.08 9.99
CA ASP A 259 -52.27 8.73 9.31
C ASP A 259 -52.57 7.24 9.44
N ALA A 260 -51.56 6.37 9.33
CA ALA A 260 -51.69 4.95 9.60
C ALA A 260 -52.18 4.70 11.04
N LYS A 261 -51.55 5.34 12.04
CA LYS A 261 -51.96 5.24 13.45
C LYS A 261 -53.40 5.72 13.66
N TRP A 262 -53.77 6.84 13.05
CA TRP A 262 -55.12 7.40 13.12
C TRP A 262 -56.17 6.45 12.53
N LEU A 263 -55.89 5.83 11.37
CA LEU A 263 -56.78 4.82 10.79
C LEU A 263 -56.98 3.61 11.72
N ARG A 264 -55.95 3.19 12.48
CA ARG A 264 -56.09 2.14 13.50
C ARG A 264 -56.98 2.58 14.67
N GLU A 265 -56.86 3.82 15.13
CA GLU A 265 -57.70 4.39 16.20
C GLU A 265 -59.16 4.54 15.75
N VAL A 266 -59.39 5.01 14.52
CA VAL A 266 -60.71 5.11 13.89
C VAL A 266 -61.35 3.72 13.74
N SER A 267 -60.60 2.73 13.26
CA SER A 267 -61.00 1.31 13.21
C SER A 267 -61.41 0.78 14.60
N ALA A 268 -60.60 1.04 15.63
CA ALA A 268 -60.94 0.65 17.01
C ALA A 268 -62.22 1.33 17.51
N GLY A 269 -62.44 2.61 17.16
CA GLY A 269 -63.68 3.33 17.44
C GLY A 269 -64.91 2.72 16.76
N MET A 270 -64.81 2.38 15.47
CA MET A 270 -65.88 1.71 14.72
C MET A 270 -66.22 0.34 15.33
N LYS A 271 -65.21 -0.46 15.69
CA LYS A 271 -65.37 -1.75 16.37
C LYS A 271 -66.07 -1.61 17.73
N GLN A 272 -65.71 -0.60 18.53
CA GLN A 272 -66.39 -0.30 19.80
C GLN A 272 -67.85 0.13 19.60
N ALA A 273 -68.13 0.97 18.60
CA ALA A 273 -69.50 1.38 18.27
C ALA A 273 -70.35 0.19 17.82
N ALA A 274 -69.82 -0.68 16.95
CA ALA A 274 -70.50 -1.89 16.50
C ALA A 274 -70.73 -2.89 17.65
N ALA A 275 -69.83 -2.95 18.64
CA ALA A 275 -70.03 -3.77 19.85
C ALA A 275 -71.17 -3.24 20.75
N ARG A 276 -71.31 -1.92 20.89
CA ARG A 276 -72.43 -1.29 21.61
C ARG A 276 -73.76 -1.57 20.91
N VAL A 277 -73.85 -1.32 19.61
CA VAL A 277 -75.07 -1.59 18.80
C VAL A 277 -75.49 -3.07 18.85
N ARG A 278 -74.54 -4.01 18.94
CA ARG A 278 -74.85 -5.44 19.13
C ARG A 278 -75.43 -5.78 20.50
N ALA A 279 -75.06 -5.04 21.55
CA ALA A 279 -75.51 -5.31 22.91
C ALA A 279 -76.98 -4.93 23.15
N ASP A 280 -77.47 -3.89 22.46
CA ASP A 280 -78.83 -3.33 22.64
C ASP A 280 -79.94 -4.08 21.87
N MET A 281 -79.56 -5.12 21.11
CA MET A 281 -80.38 -6.18 20.46
C MET A 281 -81.32 -5.87 19.26
N GLN A 282 -81.30 -6.85 18.34
CA GLN A 282 -82.20 -7.20 17.22
C GLN A 282 -82.57 -6.15 16.14
N SER A 283 -82.20 -6.48 14.90
CA SER A 283 -82.46 -5.75 13.63
C SER A 283 -81.83 -4.36 13.46
N VAL A 284 -80.49 -4.30 13.44
CA VAL A 284 -79.75 -3.10 12.96
C VAL A 284 -78.63 -3.46 11.97
N ASP A 285 -78.89 -4.45 11.10
CA ASP A 285 -77.90 -5.00 10.16
C ASP A 285 -77.29 -3.92 9.26
N GLN A 286 -78.05 -2.91 8.85
CA GLN A 286 -77.55 -1.84 7.99
C GLN A 286 -76.46 -0.97 8.66
N VAL A 287 -76.59 -0.68 9.96
CA VAL A 287 -75.58 0.07 10.73
C VAL A 287 -74.34 -0.79 10.95
N LEU A 288 -74.52 -2.06 11.34
CA LEU A 288 -73.42 -2.99 11.53
C LEU A 288 -72.63 -3.22 10.24
N ASN A 289 -73.32 -3.48 9.12
CA ASN A 289 -72.70 -3.60 7.80
C ASN A 289 -71.96 -2.32 7.37
N THR A 290 -72.49 -1.14 7.70
CA THR A 290 -71.84 0.15 7.40
C THR A 290 -70.57 0.33 8.23
N LEU A 291 -70.64 0.08 9.54
CA LEU A 291 -69.48 0.18 10.43
C LEU A 291 -68.40 -0.86 10.09
N GLU A 292 -68.78 -2.10 9.75
CA GLU A 292 -67.84 -3.15 9.32
C GLU A 292 -67.19 -2.87 7.98
N HIS A 293 -67.93 -2.28 7.02
CA HIS A 293 -67.37 -1.88 5.73
C HIS A 293 -66.36 -0.74 5.92
N LEU A 294 -66.69 0.28 6.71
CA LEU A 294 -65.77 1.38 7.00
C LEU A 294 -64.56 0.91 7.82
N ASP A 295 -64.75 -0.01 8.76
CA ASP A 295 -63.67 -0.62 9.56
C ASP A 295 -62.70 -1.41 8.68
N ARG A 296 -63.24 -2.17 7.73
CA ARG A 296 -62.44 -2.89 6.74
C ARG A 296 -61.63 -1.92 5.88
N LEU A 297 -62.27 -0.90 5.32
CA LEU A 297 -61.63 0.11 4.48
C LEU A 297 -60.54 0.88 5.23
N ALA A 298 -60.78 1.28 6.48
CA ALA A 298 -59.79 1.92 7.33
C ALA A 298 -58.62 0.97 7.69
N THR A 299 -58.91 -0.30 7.98
CA THR A 299 -57.89 -1.31 8.29
C THR A 299 -57.01 -1.64 7.08
N GLU A 300 -57.61 -1.84 5.91
CA GLU A 300 -56.91 -2.08 4.64
C GLU A 300 -56.01 -0.89 4.30
N ARG A 301 -56.53 0.33 4.37
CA ARG A 301 -55.77 1.56 4.13
C ARG A 301 -54.62 1.75 5.11
N ALA A 302 -54.80 1.43 6.39
CA ALA A 302 -53.74 1.51 7.41
C ALA A 302 -52.60 0.54 7.09
N VAL A 303 -52.94 -0.73 6.81
CA VAL A 303 -51.99 -1.78 6.47
C VAL A 303 -51.23 -1.45 5.18
N ASP A 304 -51.90 -0.91 4.17
CA ASP A 304 -51.25 -0.50 2.92
C ASP A 304 -50.32 0.70 3.12
N LEU A 305 -50.71 1.67 3.95
CA LEU A 305 -49.87 2.83 4.26
C LEU A 305 -48.64 2.43 5.08
N GLU A 306 -48.79 1.59 6.12
CA GLU A 306 -47.68 1.01 6.89
C GLU A 306 -46.68 0.26 5.99
N LYS A 307 -47.19 -0.59 5.09
CA LYS A 307 -46.36 -1.32 4.11
C LYS A 307 -45.67 -0.37 3.14
N ARG A 308 -46.36 0.68 2.67
CA ARG A 308 -45.81 1.67 1.74
C ARG A 308 -44.72 2.49 2.40
N VAL A 309 -44.97 3.03 3.60
CA VAL A 309 -43.95 3.75 4.39
C VAL A 309 -42.70 2.89 4.56
N LYS A 310 -42.85 1.62 4.98
CA LYS A 310 -41.71 0.71 5.12
C LYS A 310 -40.97 0.50 3.80
N ARG A 311 -41.68 0.08 2.74
CA ARG A 311 -41.09 -0.24 1.43
C ARG A 311 -40.37 0.96 0.81
N GLU A 312 -40.99 2.14 0.83
CA GLU A 312 -40.39 3.34 0.23
C GLU A 312 -39.21 3.87 1.07
N LYS A 313 -39.24 3.78 2.42
CA LYS A 313 -38.08 4.09 3.27
C LYS A 313 -36.90 3.14 2.98
N ASP A 314 -37.18 1.83 2.92
CA ASP A 314 -36.16 0.80 2.63
C ASP A 314 -35.56 1.02 1.21
N ALA A 315 -36.40 1.24 0.20
CA ALA A 315 -35.97 1.48 -1.18
C ALA A 315 -35.19 2.79 -1.37
N ARG A 316 -35.60 3.89 -0.71
CA ARG A 316 -34.87 5.16 -0.74
C ARG A 316 -33.52 5.05 -0.04
N ARG A 317 -33.47 4.38 1.13
CA ARG A 317 -32.20 4.09 1.82
C ARG A 317 -31.23 3.30 0.94
N GLU A 318 -31.71 2.24 0.28
CA GLU A 318 -30.91 1.46 -0.65
C GLU A 318 -30.43 2.31 -1.84
N ASN A 319 -31.31 3.13 -2.43
CA ASN A 319 -30.95 4.02 -3.54
C ASN A 319 -29.86 5.04 -3.17
N ILE A 320 -29.92 5.65 -1.98
CA ILE A 320 -28.88 6.57 -1.48
C ILE A 320 -27.52 5.85 -1.37
N VAL A 321 -27.51 4.66 -0.76
CA VAL A 321 -26.29 3.84 -0.61
C VAL A 321 -25.73 3.39 -1.97
N LEU A 322 -26.58 2.96 -2.90
CA LEU A 322 -26.18 2.59 -4.26
C LEU A 322 -25.62 3.78 -5.05
N THR A 323 -26.22 4.97 -4.90
CA THR A 323 -25.73 6.21 -5.51
C THR A 323 -24.36 6.60 -4.97
N GLY A 324 -24.15 6.52 -3.65
CA GLY A 324 -22.83 6.74 -3.03
C GLY A 324 -21.76 5.76 -3.51
N ARG A 325 -22.11 4.46 -3.63
CA ARG A 325 -21.25 3.42 -4.21
C ARG A 325 -20.86 3.72 -5.66
N ALA A 326 -21.84 4.05 -6.50
CA ALA A 326 -21.61 4.38 -7.91
C ALA A 326 -20.74 5.63 -8.08
N ALA A 327 -20.96 6.67 -7.28
CA ALA A 327 -20.16 7.89 -7.29
C ALA A 327 -18.70 7.63 -6.89
N PHE A 328 -18.45 6.78 -5.88
CA PHE A 328 -17.09 6.39 -5.52
C PHE A 328 -16.41 5.54 -6.59
N GLN A 329 -17.12 4.58 -7.19
CA GLN A 329 -16.60 3.75 -8.27
C GLN A 329 -16.23 4.58 -9.51
N ALA A 330 -17.05 5.57 -9.88
CA ALA A 330 -16.75 6.49 -10.96
C ALA A 330 -15.49 7.34 -10.67
N HIS A 331 -15.34 7.84 -9.44
CA HIS A 331 -14.15 8.57 -9.00
C HIS A 331 -12.88 7.71 -9.08
N LEU A 332 -12.93 6.48 -8.56
CA LEU A 332 -11.82 5.52 -8.67
C LEU A 332 -11.50 5.17 -10.12
N ALA A 333 -12.50 5.03 -11.00
CA ALA A 333 -12.25 4.72 -12.40
C ALA A 333 -11.45 5.83 -13.08
N GLY A 334 -11.82 7.10 -12.89
CA GLY A 334 -11.07 8.25 -13.43
C GLY A 334 -9.64 8.35 -12.90
N LEU A 335 -9.43 8.13 -11.59
CA LEU A 335 -8.09 8.12 -11.00
C LEU A 335 -7.22 6.96 -11.55
N ASN A 336 -7.80 5.76 -11.72
CA ASN A 336 -7.10 4.60 -12.28
C ASN A 336 -6.73 4.79 -13.76
N GLU A 337 -7.57 5.45 -14.55
CA GLU A 337 -7.25 5.83 -15.93
C GLU A 337 -6.03 6.76 -15.98
N GLU A 338 -5.98 7.76 -15.08
CA GLU A 338 -4.87 8.71 -14.99
C GLU A 338 -3.54 8.08 -14.55
N VAL A 339 -3.58 7.20 -13.54
CA VAL A 339 -2.36 6.53 -13.02
C VAL A 339 -1.96 5.26 -13.77
N SER A 340 -2.71 4.88 -14.81
CA SER A 340 -2.48 3.73 -15.67
C SER A 340 -1.01 3.60 -16.12
N PRO A 341 -0.40 2.39 -16.08
CA PRO A 341 -1.03 1.08 -15.86
C PRO A 341 -1.16 0.67 -14.38
N ILE A 342 -0.92 1.58 -13.42
CA ILE A 342 -1.06 1.27 -11.99
C ILE A 342 -2.55 1.26 -11.62
N VAL A 343 -2.97 0.27 -10.85
CA VAL A 343 -4.30 0.20 -10.25
C VAL A 343 -4.20 0.57 -8.77
N LEU A 344 -4.92 1.60 -8.34
CA LEU A 344 -4.89 2.12 -6.97
C LEU A 344 -5.43 1.11 -5.96
N GLN A 345 -4.75 1.01 -4.82
CA GLN A 345 -5.15 0.16 -3.70
C GLN A 345 -5.82 1.00 -2.62
N THR A 346 -7.14 1.14 -2.71
CA THR A 346 -7.97 1.87 -1.74
C THR A 346 -8.86 0.91 -0.96
N ALA A 347 -9.16 1.23 0.31
CA ALA A 347 -10.13 0.48 1.10
C ALA A 347 -11.53 0.53 0.44
N ILE A 348 -12.27 -0.58 0.53
CA ILE A 348 -13.67 -0.64 0.07
C ILE A 348 -14.54 0.12 1.09
N PRO A 349 -15.32 1.14 0.70
CA PRO A 349 -16.17 1.87 1.63
C PRO A 349 -17.34 1.03 2.15
N ASP A 350 -17.56 1.05 3.46
CA ASP A 350 -18.72 0.41 4.10
C ASP A 350 -19.83 1.44 4.34
N PHE A 351 -20.51 1.79 3.24
CA PHE A 351 -21.68 2.67 3.29
C PHE A 351 -22.84 2.09 4.13
N ASP A 352 -22.93 0.76 4.30
CA ASP A 352 -24.00 0.14 5.09
C ASP A 352 -23.78 0.34 6.61
N ALA A 353 -22.52 0.31 7.05
CA ALA A 353 -22.16 0.60 8.44
C ALA A 353 -22.51 2.02 8.86
N VAL A 354 -22.20 3.04 8.04
CA VAL A 354 -22.43 4.45 8.42
C VAL A 354 -23.92 4.82 8.49
N VAL A 355 -24.78 4.16 7.69
CA VAL A 355 -26.23 4.37 7.72
C VAL A 355 -26.96 3.53 8.78
N LYS A 356 -26.30 2.52 9.39
CA LYS A 356 -26.95 1.49 10.23
C LYS A 356 -27.92 2.03 11.28
N ASN A 357 -27.52 3.09 11.99
CA ASN A 357 -28.27 3.68 13.11
C ASN A 357 -29.04 4.98 12.74
N LYS A 358 -29.02 5.38 11.47
CA LYS A 358 -29.67 6.60 10.97
C LYS A 358 -31.18 6.36 10.77
N ARG A 359 -32.00 7.40 10.98
CA ARG A 359 -33.48 7.28 11.09
C ARG A 359 -34.28 8.11 10.09
N SER A 360 -33.79 9.29 9.71
CA SER A 360 -34.34 10.11 8.62
C SER A 360 -33.53 9.91 7.34
N LEU A 361 -34.15 10.12 6.17
CA LEU A 361 -33.46 10.09 4.88
C LEU A 361 -32.38 11.17 4.80
N ALA A 362 -32.63 12.37 5.36
CA ALA A 362 -31.60 13.41 5.49
C ALA A 362 -30.36 12.90 6.24
N SER A 363 -30.54 12.26 7.41
CA SER A 363 -29.42 11.74 8.21
C SER A 363 -28.68 10.54 7.59
N ILE A 364 -29.33 9.84 6.66
CA ILE A 364 -28.76 8.75 5.83
C ILE A 364 -27.93 9.36 4.69
N GLN A 365 -28.47 10.37 4.00
CA GLN A 365 -27.79 11.08 2.91
C GLN A 365 -26.50 11.75 3.39
N ASP A 366 -26.56 12.51 4.47
CA ASP A 366 -25.38 13.20 5.04
C ASP A 366 -24.28 12.22 5.49
N ALA A 367 -24.67 11.07 6.05
CA ALA A 367 -23.72 10.01 6.43
C ALA A 367 -23.02 9.39 5.21
N VAL A 368 -23.77 9.17 4.12
CA VAL A 368 -23.22 8.65 2.86
C VAL A 368 -22.36 9.70 2.15
N ASN A 369 -22.76 10.97 2.15
CA ASN A 369 -22.00 12.07 1.57
C ASN A 369 -20.67 12.31 2.32
N THR A 370 -20.71 12.28 3.65
CA THR A 370 -19.52 12.41 4.51
C THR A 370 -18.55 11.24 4.29
N GLU A 371 -19.05 10.00 4.25
CA GLU A 371 -18.21 8.82 3.97
C GLU A 371 -17.66 8.84 2.54
N LEU A 372 -18.46 9.26 1.55
CA LEU A 372 -18.02 9.43 0.16
C LEU A 372 -16.89 10.46 0.05
N ALA A 373 -16.99 11.60 0.74
CA ALA A 373 -15.94 12.61 0.78
C ALA A 373 -14.65 12.04 1.40
N ARG A 374 -14.75 11.35 2.55
CA ARG A 374 -13.61 10.67 3.21
C ARG A 374 -12.92 9.68 2.27
N CYS A 375 -13.70 8.86 1.55
CA CYS A 375 -13.15 7.87 0.63
C CYS A 375 -12.54 8.50 -0.63
N LYS A 376 -13.11 9.58 -1.18
CA LYS A 376 -12.48 10.36 -2.26
C LYS A 376 -11.14 10.94 -1.83
N ILE A 377 -11.05 11.54 -0.63
CA ILE A 377 -9.80 12.10 -0.08
C ILE A 377 -8.71 11.02 0.02
N ALA A 378 -9.05 9.85 0.56
CA ALA A 378 -8.12 8.72 0.63
C ALA A 378 -7.64 8.23 -0.75
N ALA A 379 -8.55 8.19 -1.73
CA ALA A 379 -8.22 7.82 -3.11
C ALA A 379 -7.34 8.86 -3.82
N ASP A 380 -7.67 10.16 -3.69
CA ASP A 380 -6.88 11.27 -4.25
C ASP A 380 -5.47 11.30 -3.65
N THR A 381 -5.34 11.00 -2.36
CA THR A 381 -4.06 10.91 -1.64
C THR A 381 -3.22 9.74 -2.15
N CYS A 382 -3.81 8.56 -2.30
CA CYS A 382 -3.16 7.39 -2.90
C CYS A 382 -2.72 7.66 -4.36
N ALA A 383 -3.58 8.31 -5.15
CA ALA A 383 -3.27 8.71 -6.52
C ALA A 383 -2.11 9.72 -6.58
N LYS A 384 -2.07 10.71 -5.68
CA LYS A 384 -0.98 11.69 -5.59
C LYS A 384 0.36 11.03 -5.28
N ASP A 385 0.42 10.16 -4.27
CA ASP A 385 1.62 9.38 -3.92
C ASP A 385 2.11 8.53 -5.10
N VAL A 386 1.19 7.85 -5.80
CA VAL A 386 1.51 7.08 -7.02
C VAL A 386 2.04 7.98 -8.14
N ARG A 387 1.44 9.16 -8.40
CA ARG A 387 1.92 10.14 -9.40
C ARG A 387 3.34 10.58 -9.09
N GLU A 388 3.61 10.99 -7.84
CA GLU A 388 4.92 11.46 -7.38
C GLU A 388 5.99 10.37 -7.52
N LYS A 389 5.68 9.13 -7.09
CA LYS A 389 6.57 7.98 -7.23
C LYS A 389 6.84 7.63 -8.70
N ARG A 390 5.81 7.60 -9.56
CA ARG A 390 5.98 7.36 -11.01
C ARG A 390 6.85 8.43 -11.66
N ALA A 391 6.63 9.70 -11.34
CA ALA A 391 7.43 10.81 -11.85
C ALA A 391 8.90 10.68 -11.42
N TRP A 392 9.15 10.35 -10.16
CA TRP A 392 10.51 10.09 -9.65
C TRP A 392 11.16 8.88 -10.34
N THR A 393 10.47 7.74 -10.45
CA THR A 393 11.01 6.53 -11.11
C THR A 393 11.30 6.76 -12.59
N LYS A 394 10.49 7.55 -13.30
CA LYS A 394 10.74 7.88 -14.71
C LYS A 394 12.10 8.56 -14.91
N ALA A 395 12.52 9.42 -13.96
CA ALA A 395 13.83 10.06 -13.99
C ALA A 395 14.94 9.16 -13.42
N ALA A 396 14.69 8.49 -12.28
CA ALA A 396 15.70 7.67 -11.59
C ALA A 396 16.05 6.36 -12.31
N ALA A 397 15.12 5.81 -13.09
CA ALA A 397 15.24 4.55 -13.83
C ALA A 397 15.28 4.73 -15.35
N GLU A 398 15.73 5.89 -15.84
CA GLU A 398 15.92 6.14 -17.27
C GLU A 398 16.84 5.05 -17.89
N GLY A 399 16.40 4.46 -19.00
CA GLY A 399 17.06 3.29 -19.62
C GLY A 399 16.86 1.94 -18.90
N TYR A 400 16.37 1.93 -17.66
CA TYR A 400 16.24 0.73 -16.81
C TYR A 400 14.78 0.31 -16.51
N GLY A 401 13.80 0.88 -17.21
CA GLY A 401 12.37 0.60 -16.98
C GLY A 401 11.96 -0.89 -17.03
N PHE A 402 12.71 -1.72 -17.76
CA PHE A 402 12.49 -3.17 -17.84
C PHE A 402 12.74 -3.92 -16.51
N LEU A 403 13.45 -3.31 -15.55
CA LEU A 403 13.66 -3.88 -14.19
C LEU A 403 12.44 -3.76 -13.26
N PHE A 404 11.35 -3.15 -13.75
CA PHE A 404 10.19 -2.72 -12.95
C PHE A 404 8.86 -3.18 -13.55
N ALA A 405 8.81 -4.35 -14.19
CA ALA A 405 7.56 -4.96 -14.65
C ALA A 405 6.56 -5.21 -13.49
N ASP A 406 7.06 -5.34 -12.27
CA ASP A 406 6.32 -5.50 -11.01
C ASP A 406 6.05 -4.17 -10.27
N LEU A 407 6.15 -3.02 -10.94
CA LEU A 407 5.99 -1.68 -10.32
C LEU A 407 4.72 -1.58 -9.45
N GLN A 408 3.62 -2.20 -9.90
CA GLN A 408 2.35 -2.34 -9.17
C GLN A 408 2.50 -2.88 -7.73
N LEU A 409 3.45 -3.78 -7.48
CA LEU A 409 3.66 -4.40 -6.17
C LEU A 409 4.55 -3.57 -5.23
N ILE A 410 5.47 -2.77 -5.79
CA ILE A 410 6.44 -2.01 -5.02
C ILE A 410 6.03 -0.56 -4.76
N ILE A 411 5.18 0.03 -5.61
CA ILE A 411 4.86 1.46 -5.56
C ILE A 411 4.12 1.90 -4.27
N PHE A 412 3.28 1.02 -3.70
CA PHE A 412 2.54 1.30 -2.46
C PHE A 412 3.38 1.19 -1.17
N LYS A 413 4.68 0.87 -1.27
CA LYS A 413 5.60 0.92 -0.13
C LYS A 413 5.85 2.35 0.33
N PRO A 414 6.31 2.57 1.58
CA PRO A 414 6.80 3.88 2.03
C PRO A 414 7.81 4.48 1.03
N LEU A 415 7.83 5.81 0.91
CA LEU A 415 8.60 6.48 -0.14
C LEU A 415 10.10 6.13 -0.12
N ASP A 416 10.69 6.00 1.06
CA ASP A 416 12.12 5.69 1.21
C ASP A 416 12.42 4.21 0.91
N ASP A 417 11.58 3.27 1.36
CA ASP A 417 11.65 1.85 0.98
C ASP A 417 11.53 1.67 -0.53
N PHE A 418 10.58 2.38 -1.16
CA PHE A 418 10.37 2.34 -2.60
C PHE A 418 11.61 2.85 -3.35
N LYS A 419 12.15 4.02 -2.95
CA LYS A 419 13.39 4.58 -3.52
C LYS A 419 14.56 3.62 -3.37
N LEU A 420 14.73 3.01 -2.19
CA LEU A 420 15.79 2.04 -1.91
C LEU A 420 15.68 0.80 -2.80
N ILE A 421 14.49 0.22 -2.97
CA ILE A 421 14.27 -0.92 -3.87
C ILE A 421 14.65 -0.57 -5.32
N VAL A 422 14.24 0.60 -5.80
CA VAL A 422 14.53 1.06 -7.16
C VAL A 422 16.03 1.29 -7.37
N THR A 423 16.70 2.00 -6.47
CA THR A 423 18.15 2.27 -6.59
C THR A 423 18.98 1.00 -6.45
N THR A 424 18.64 0.10 -5.51
CA THR A 424 19.33 -1.18 -5.32
C THR A 424 19.20 -2.08 -6.56
N ARG A 425 18.02 -2.17 -7.19
CA ARG A 425 17.86 -2.97 -8.43
C ARG A 425 18.72 -2.43 -9.58
N ILE A 426 18.76 -1.12 -9.77
CA ILE A 426 19.58 -0.48 -10.80
C ILE A 426 21.08 -0.67 -10.51
N ALA A 427 21.51 -0.51 -9.26
CA ALA A 427 22.89 -0.73 -8.84
C ALA A 427 23.33 -2.18 -9.06
N ASN A 428 22.50 -3.16 -8.67
CA ASN A 428 22.77 -4.58 -8.88
C ASN A 428 22.87 -4.95 -10.36
N HIS A 429 21.98 -4.40 -11.21
CA HIS A 429 22.05 -4.63 -12.66
C HIS A 429 23.31 -4.02 -13.28
N LYS A 430 23.69 -2.79 -12.89
CA LYS A 430 24.95 -2.16 -13.34
C LYS A 430 26.18 -2.95 -12.90
N ALA A 431 26.21 -3.44 -11.67
CA ALA A 431 27.30 -4.27 -11.16
C ALA A 431 27.40 -5.62 -11.90
N ALA A 432 26.27 -6.27 -12.19
CA ALA A 432 26.24 -7.49 -12.99
C ALA A 432 26.77 -7.26 -14.41
N LYS A 433 26.36 -6.17 -15.07
CA LYS A 433 26.85 -5.82 -16.41
C LYS A 433 28.35 -5.48 -16.44
N ALA A 434 28.83 -4.70 -15.46
CA ALA A 434 30.25 -4.42 -15.33
C ALA A 434 31.08 -5.71 -15.14
N LYS A 435 30.58 -6.66 -14.35
CA LYS A 435 31.22 -7.97 -14.18
C LYS A 435 31.20 -8.81 -15.46
N GLU A 436 30.09 -8.89 -16.19
CA GLU A 436 30.02 -9.59 -17.48
C GLU A 436 31.04 -9.03 -18.49
N GLU A 437 31.24 -7.70 -18.50
CA GLU A 437 32.28 -7.05 -19.31
C GLU A 437 33.70 -7.38 -18.84
N GLU A 438 33.96 -7.39 -17.52
CA GLU A 438 35.24 -7.75 -16.93
C GLU A 438 35.60 -9.20 -17.21
N ASP A 439 34.71 -10.15 -16.90
CA ASP A 439 34.85 -11.59 -17.21
C ASP A 439 35.11 -11.80 -18.72
N THR A 440 34.49 -11.01 -19.60
CA THR A 440 34.72 -11.05 -21.05
C THR A 440 36.10 -10.52 -21.45
N ARG A 441 36.55 -9.40 -20.86
CA ARG A 441 37.89 -8.83 -21.09
C ARG A 441 38.98 -9.77 -20.60
N GLU A 442 38.81 -10.36 -19.42
CA GLU A 442 39.73 -11.35 -18.88
C GLU A 442 39.83 -12.59 -19.77
N ARG A 443 38.69 -13.10 -20.28
CA ARG A 443 38.68 -14.22 -21.23
C ARG A 443 39.43 -13.89 -22.51
N ILE A 444 39.19 -12.72 -23.12
CA ILE A 444 39.93 -12.28 -24.32
C ILE A 444 41.43 -12.19 -24.03
N ALA A 445 41.82 -11.54 -22.93
CA ALA A 445 43.23 -11.42 -22.54
C ALA A 445 43.88 -12.77 -22.18
N ALA A 446 43.12 -13.75 -21.70
CA ALA A 446 43.59 -15.12 -21.48
C ALA A 446 43.74 -15.90 -22.79
N GLU A 447 42.77 -15.79 -23.72
CA GLU A 447 42.86 -16.37 -25.07
C GLU A 447 44.05 -15.80 -25.86
N GLU A 448 44.31 -14.49 -25.78
CA GLU A 448 45.46 -13.84 -26.40
C GLU A 448 46.79 -14.29 -25.80
N ARG A 449 46.90 -14.33 -24.46
CA ARG A 449 48.10 -14.85 -23.77
C ARG A 449 48.37 -16.31 -24.12
N ALA A 450 47.34 -17.16 -24.15
CA ALA A 450 47.46 -18.57 -24.53
C ALA A 450 47.93 -18.72 -26.00
N ARG A 451 47.43 -17.91 -26.93
CA ARG A 451 47.90 -17.89 -28.33
C ARG A 451 49.36 -17.42 -28.43
N ALA A 452 49.74 -16.36 -27.71
CA ALA A 452 51.12 -15.87 -27.69
C ALA A 452 52.10 -16.91 -27.10
N GLU A 453 51.74 -17.55 -25.99
CA GLU A 453 52.51 -18.66 -25.42
C GLU A 453 52.61 -19.84 -26.38
N GLN A 454 51.52 -20.22 -27.06
CA GLN A 454 51.53 -21.32 -28.02
C GLN A 454 52.41 -21.02 -29.24
N GLN A 455 52.35 -19.80 -29.78
CA GLN A 455 53.23 -19.35 -30.86
C GLN A 455 54.71 -19.34 -30.41
N GLN A 456 54.99 -18.87 -29.19
CA GLN A 456 56.36 -18.89 -28.65
C GLN A 456 56.87 -20.31 -28.41
N ARG A 457 56.02 -21.23 -27.92
CA ARG A 457 56.37 -22.65 -27.78
C ARG A 457 56.66 -23.29 -29.13
N GLN A 458 55.81 -23.08 -30.13
CA GLN A 458 56.04 -23.58 -31.50
C GLN A 458 57.33 -23.03 -32.11
N ARG A 459 57.62 -21.73 -31.94
CA ARG A 459 58.88 -21.12 -32.40
C ARG A 459 60.10 -21.71 -31.68
N ASN A 460 60.02 -21.91 -30.37
CA ASN A 460 61.08 -22.56 -29.59
C ASN A 460 61.29 -24.03 -29.99
N GLU A 461 60.22 -24.79 -30.26
CA GLU A 461 60.29 -26.17 -30.75
C GLU A 461 60.94 -26.26 -32.13
N MET A 462 60.56 -25.37 -33.06
CA MET A 462 61.19 -25.26 -34.39
C MET A 462 62.68 -24.88 -34.28
N ALA A 463 63.04 -23.94 -33.40
CA ALA A 463 64.42 -23.57 -33.13
C ALA A 463 65.23 -24.75 -32.57
N LEU A 464 64.68 -25.53 -31.62
CA LEU A 464 65.33 -26.74 -31.10
C LEU A 464 65.53 -27.81 -32.17
N GLN A 465 64.57 -28.00 -33.07
CA GLN A 465 64.74 -28.91 -34.22
C GLN A 465 65.87 -28.46 -35.15
N GLN A 466 66.00 -27.15 -35.42
CA GLN A 466 67.12 -26.63 -36.22
C GLN A 466 68.46 -26.81 -35.49
N ILE A 467 68.53 -26.56 -34.17
CA ILE A 467 69.74 -26.82 -33.36
C ILE A 467 70.12 -28.31 -33.42
N GLN A 468 69.15 -29.22 -33.35
CA GLN A 468 69.39 -30.66 -33.50
C GLN A 468 69.89 -31.00 -34.92
N GLY A 469 69.37 -30.34 -35.95
CA GLY A 469 69.85 -30.44 -37.34
C GLY A 469 71.30 -29.98 -37.52
N ILE A 470 71.73 -28.94 -36.79
CA ILE A 470 73.13 -28.51 -36.72
C ILE A 470 73.98 -29.58 -36.02
N GLN A 471 73.55 -30.13 -34.88
CA GLN A 471 74.27 -31.20 -34.17
C GLN A 471 74.48 -32.45 -35.04
N GLN A 472 73.52 -32.77 -35.91
CA GLN A 472 73.62 -33.90 -36.82
C GLN A 472 74.64 -33.69 -37.95
N GLN A 473 75.14 -32.48 -38.21
CA GLN A 473 76.14 -32.26 -39.26
C GLN A 473 77.47 -32.98 -38.98
N ALA A 474 77.92 -33.05 -37.72
CA ALA A 474 79.08 -33.87 -37.37
C ALA A 474 78.87 -35.36 -37.72
N MET A 475 77.66 -35.89 -37.49
CA MET A 475 77.30 -37.25 -37.86
C MET A 475 77.21 -37.43 -39.39
N ILE A 476 76.71 -36.43 -40.12
CA ILE A 476 76.63 -36.42 -41.59
C ILE A 476 78.03 -36.36 -42.23
N ALA A 477 79.00 -35.66 -41.64
CA ALA A 477 80.38 -35.67 -42.11
C ALA A 477 81.01 -37.09 -42.04
N VAL A 478 80.69 -37.85 -40.99
CA VAL A 478 81.19 -39.22 -40.77
C VAL A 478 80.44 -40.27 -41.60
N LEU A 479 79.11 -40.33 -41.51
CA LEU A 479 78.29 -41.36 -42.16
C LEU A 479 77.86 -41.01 -43.59
N GLY A 480 77.91 -39.73 -43.95
CA GLY A 480 77.37 -39.21 -45.19
C GLY A 480 75.87 -39.00 -45.12
N ARG A 481 75.29 -38.54 -46.23
CA ARG A 481 73.85 -38.38 -46.39
C ARG A 481 73.34 -39.42 -47.38
N ALA A 482 72.51 -40.35 -46.90
CA ALA A 482 72.03 -41.48 -47.69
C ALA A 482 71.45 -41.02 -49.04
N GLY A 483 71.99 -41.53 -50.14
CA GLY A 483 71.60 -41.17 -51.50
C GLY A 483 72.17 -39.85 -52.06
N VAL A 484 72.95 -39.08 -51.30
CA VAL A 484 73.47 -37.76 -51.71
C VAL A 484 75.01 -37.68 -51.67
N ARG A 485 75.67 -38.08 -50.57
CA ARG A 485 77.15 -38.09 -50.44
C ARG A 485 77.62 -39.30 -49.63
N LYS A 486 78.80 -39.84 -49.96
CA LYS A 486 79.48 -40.91 -49.18
C LYS A 486 80.28 -40.31 -48.01
N GLY A 487 79.95 -40.70 -46.79
CA GLY A 487 80.61 -40.23 -45.57
C GLY A 487 82.08 -40.63 -45.44
N GLY A 488 82.81 -39.93 -44.57
CA GLY A 488 84.20 -40.24 -44.25
C GLY A 488 85.20 -40.00 -45.38
N THR A 489 84.74 -39.39 -46.48
CA THR A 489 85.56 -38.86 -47.58
C THR A 489 85.91 -37.39 -47.31
N ILE A 490 87.12 -36.97 -47.66
CA ILE A 490 87.61 -35.60 -47.43
C ILE A 490 86.68 -34.55 -48.08
N GLU A 491 86.15 -34.86 -49.27
CA GLU A 491 85.18 -34.02 -49.98
C GLU A 491 83.85 -33.88 -49.22
N CYS A 492 83.27 -34.99 -48.71
CA CYS A 492 82.05 -34.93 -47.92
C CYS A 492 82.24 -34.15 -46.60
N ILE A 493 83.39 -34.30 -45.93
CA ILE A 493 83.68 -33.54 -44.69
C ILE A 493 83.82 -32.05 -45.00
N ARG A 494 84.49 -31.68 -46.09
CA ARG A 494 84.67 -30.28 -46.53
C ARG A 494 83.36 -29.62 -46.95
N ASP A 495 82.50 -30.33 -47.68
CA ASP A 495 81.17 -29.85 -48.07
C ASP A 495 80.26 -29.65 -46.84
N THR A 496 80.23 -30.62 -45.93
CA THR A 496 79.43 -30.53 -44.69
C THR A 496 79.97 -29.44 -43.76
N LEU A 497 81.28 -29.19 -43.74
CA LEU A 497 81.86 -28.04 -43.05
C LEU A 497 81.34 -26.72 -43.64
N ALA A 498 81.41 -26.55 -44.96
CA ALA A 498 80.94 -25.34 -45.63
C ALA A 498 79.42 -25.11 -45.44
N GLU A 499 78.61 -26.16 -45.49
CA GLU A 499 77.17 -26.11 -45.21
C GLU A 499 76.87 -25.71 -43.76
N THR A 500 77.66 -26.22 -42.79
CA THR A 500 77.49 -25.88 -41.37
C THR A 500 77.95 -24.46 -41.07
N GLU A 501 79.07 -24.01 -41.66
CA GLU A 501 79.58 -22.64 -41.55
C GLU A 501 78.60 -21.62 -42.18
N ALA A 502 77.98 -21.97 -43.31
CA ALA A 502 76.96 -21.16 -43.98
C ALA A 502 75.59 -21.15 -43.28
N TRP A 503 75.34 -22.00 -42.27
CA TRP A 503 74.06 -22.06 -41.57
C TRP A 503 73.78 -20.74 -40.84
N VAL A 504 72.79 -19.98 -41.29
CA VAL A 504 72.44 -18.69 -40.71
C VAL A 504 71.76 -18.89 -39.35
N ILE A 505 72.23 -18.16 -38.34
CA ILE A 505 71.64 -18.12 -37.01
C ILE A 505 71.24 -16.67 -36.76
N ASP A 506 69.94 -16.42 -36.72
CA ASP A 506 69.33 -15.11 -36.56
C ASP A 506 68.31 -15.09 -35.41
N GLU A 507 67.95 -13.87 -34.98
CA GLU A 507 66.97 -13.66 -33.92
C GLU A 507 65.55 -14.04 -34.36
N GLU A 508 65.26 -14.01 -35.66
CA GLU A 508 63.95 -14.33 -36.21
C GLU A 508 63.61 -15.83 -36.06
N ASN A 509 64.55 -16.72 -36.42
CA ASN A 509 64.37 -18.17 -36.33
C ASN A 509 64.70 -18.73 -34.94
N PHE A 510 65.72 -18.22 -34.25
CA PHE A 510 66.21 -18.83 -32.99
C PHE A 510 65.83 -18.06 -31.71
N GLY A 511 65.50 -16.77 -31.79
CA GLY A 511 65.07 -15.96 -30.64
C GLY A 511 65.96 -16.11 -29.41
N SER A 512 65.39 -16.46 -28.26
CA SER A 512 66.12 -16.66 -27.01
C SER A 512 67.10 -17.84 -27.01
N LEU A 513 66.99 -18.77 -27.97
CA LEU A 513 67.90 -19.92 -28.14
C LEU A 513 69.09 -19.61 -29.07
N MET A 514 69.17 -18.40 -29.62
CA MET A 514 70.24 -17.97 -30.54
C MET A 514 71.65 -18.23 -29.99
N GLY A 515 71.89 -17.95 -28.69
CA GLY A 515 73.19 -18.22 -28.06
C GLY A 515 73.53 -19.71 -27.96
N THR A 516 72.53 -20.56 -27.69
CA THR A 516 72.68 -22.03 -27.67
C THR A 516 72.90 -22.58 -29.07
N ALA A 517 72.20 -22.04 -30.07
CA ALA A 517 72.39 -22.38 -31.48
C ALA A 517 73.81 -22.02 -31.95
N GLN A 518 74.28 -20.81 -31.66
CA GLN A 518 75.61 -20.34 -32.05
C GLN A 518 76.71 -21.19 -31.40
N SER A 519 76.66 -21.41 -30.08
CA SER A 519 77.61 -22.29 -29.38
C SER A 519 77.59 -23.72 -29.91
N THR A 520 76.42 -24.23 -30.29
CA THR A 520 76.29 -25.55 -30.93
C THR A 520 76.93 -25.59 -32.31
N LYS A 521 76.70 -24.57 -33.15
CA LYS A 521 77.34 -24.42 -34.46
C LYS A 521 78.86 -24.34 -34.31
N ASP A 522 79.36 -23.49 -33.43
CA ASP A 522 80.81 -23.30 -33.23
C ASP A 522 81.49 -24.61 -32.78
N ARG A 523 80.87 -25.35 -31.85
CA ARG A 523 81.35 -26.69 -31.45
C ARG A 523 81.36 -27.68 -32.60
N VAL A 524 80.26 -27.78 -33.36
CA VAL A 524 80.15 -28.73 -34.48
C VAL A 524 81.11 -28.37 -35.62
N VAL A 525 81.31 -27.08 -35.92
CA VAL A 525 82.30 -26.59 -36.87
C VAL A 525 83.73 -26.95 -36.42
N ALA A 526 84.04 -26.82 -35.13
CA ALA A 526 85.32 -27.27 -34.57
C ALA A 526 85.51 -28.79 -34.71
N GLU A 527 84.50 -29.59 -34.33
CA GLU A 527 84.52 -31.06 -34.45
C GLU A 527 84.71 -31.51 -35.92
N ILE A 528 84.01 -30.89 -36.88
CA ILE A 528 84.16 -31.23 -38.30
C ILE A 528 85.54 -30.80 -38.85
N ARG A 529 86.10 -29.67 -38.39
CA ARG A 529 87.47 -29.24 -38.75
C ARG A 529 88.54 -30.18 -38.20
N GLU A 530 88.37 -30.65 -36.96
CA GLU A 530 89.25 -31.65 -36.35
C GLU A 530 89.18 -32.98 -37.12
N MET A 531 87.97 -33.47 -37.43
CA MET A 531 87.78 -34.65 -38.29
C MET A 531 88.41 -34.50 -39.68
N LEU A 532 88.38 -33.30 -40.28
CA LEU A 532 89.02 -33.04 -41.56
C LEU A 532 90.55 -33.14 -41.44
N ALA A 533 91.13 -32.50 -40.42
CA ALA A 533 92.57 -32.55 -40.16
C ALA A 533 93.05 -33.97 -39.83
N ASP A 534 92.33 -34.70 -38.98
CA ASP A 534 92.63 -36.11 -38.65
C ASP A 534 92.53 -37.02 -39.87
N ARG A 535 91.56 -36.77 -40.78
CA ARG A 535 91.41 -37.58 -42.00
C ARG A 535 92.51 -37.28 -43.02
N GLU A 536 92.91 -36.02 -43.15
CA GLU A 536 94.05 -35.59 -43.98
C GLU A 536 95.39 -36.09 -43.40
N ALA A 537 95.55 -36.17 -42.08
CA ALA A 537 96.72 -36.74 -41.40
C ALA A 537 96.74 -38.29 -41.44
N SER A 538 95.60 -38.95 -41.23
CA SER A 538 95.46 -40.41 -41.31
C SER A 538 95.68 -40.95 -42.72
N ALA A 539 95.43 -40.15 -43.76
CA ALA A 539 95.79 -40.47 -45.13
C ALA A 539 97.33 -40.50 -45.37
N ALA A 540 98.14 -40.08 -44.40
CA ALA A 540 99.59 -39.90 -44.53
C ALA A 540 100.46 -40.82 -43.65
N ALA A 541 99.90 -41.79 -42.90
CA ALA A 541 100.67 -42.63 -41.95
C ALA A 541 100.35 -44.15 -42.01
N PRO A 542 101.36 -45.05 -41.93
CA PRO A 542 101.19 -46.51 -41.99
C PRO A 542 101.00 -47.22 -40.63
N VAL A 543 100.64 -48.51 -40.67
CA VAL A 543 100.06 -49.32 -39.57
C VAL A 543 101.08 -50.14 -38.74
N ALA A 544 100.86 -50.29 -37.43
CA ALA A 544 101.52 -51.26 -36.52
C ALA A 544 100.61 -51.67 -35.31
N GLN A 545 100.99 -52.69 -34.52
CA GLN A 545 100.14 -53.42 -33.52
C GLN A 545 100.85 -53.53 -32.12
N ALA A 546 100.30 -54.02 -30.99
CA ALA A 546 99.06 -54.76 -30.67
C ALA A 546 98.62 -54.63 -29.15
N GLU A 547 97.47 -55.26 -28.83
CA GLU A 547 96.91 -55.91 -27.59
C GLU A 547 97.75 -56.17 -26.29
N PRO A 548 97.17 -56.60 -25.12
CA PRO A 548 95.76 -56.56 -24.59
C PRO A 548 95.64 -56.24 -23.04
N ILE A 549 94.55 -56.68 -22.34
CA ILE A 549 94.28 -56.78 -20.85
C ILE A 549 93.57 -55.54 -20.23
N ALA A 550 92.55 -55.57 -19.33
CA ALA A 550 91.73 -56.59 -18.62
C ALA A 550 90.27 -56.09 -18.33
N VAL A 551 89.40 -57.00 -17.84
CA VAL A 551 87.98 -56.79 -17.47
C VAL A 551 87.80 -56.39 -15.99
N ALA A 552 86.86 -55.49 -15.69
CA ALA A 552 86.24 -55.31 -14.36
C ALA A 552 84.75 -54.91 -14.48
N ALA A 553 83.94 -55.21 -13.45
CA ALA A 553 82.49 -55.41 -13.59
C ALA A 553 81.57 -54.26 -13.14
N THR A 554 80.30 -54.38 -13.55
CA THR A 554 79.11 -53.58 -13.19
C THR A 554 78.84 -53.52 -11.68
N PRO A 555 78.04 -52.54 -11.20
CA PRO A 555 76.60 -52.85 -11.00
C PRO A 555 75.62 -51.69 -11.30
N ALA A 556 74.39 -52.05 -11.66
CA ALA A 556 73.20 -51.20 -11.46
C ALA A 556 72.64 -51.42 -10.04
N PRO A 557 71.85 -50.48 -9.48
CA PRO A 557 70.40 -50.74 -9.51
C PRO A 557 69.46 -49.51 -9.55
N ALA A 558 68.39 -49.66 -10.36
CA ALA A 558 66.96 -49.57 -10.00
C ALA A 558 66.33 -48.30 -9.34
N PRO A 559 65.00 -48.09 -9.49
CA PRO A 559 64.34 -46.78 -9.36
C PRO A 559 63.64 -46.54 -8.01
N VAL A 560 63.20 -45.29 -7.76
CA VAL A 560 62.34 -44.95 -6.61
C VAL A 560 61.10 -44.14 -7.02
N ALA A 561 59.95 -44.80 -6.81
CA ALA A 561 58.57 -44.35 -6.59
C ALA A 561 58.15 -42.87 -6.76
N ALA A 562 56.99 -42.70 -7.39
CA ALA A 562 56.11 -41.54 -7.26
C ALA A 562 55.25 -41.60 -5.97
N PRO A 563 54.86 -40.44 -5.39
CA PRO A 563 53.64 -40.30 -4.59
C PRO A 563 52.50 -39.76 -5.48
N ALA A 564 51.40 -40.48 -5.64
CA ALA A 564 50.30 -40.65 -4.68
C ALA A 564 49.28 -39.48 -4.71
N VAL A 565 48.28 -39.64 -5.58
CA VAL A 565 47.02 -38.89 -5.57
C VAL A 565 46.30 -39.03 -4.22
N VAL A 566 45.95 -37.90 -3.60
CA VAL A 566 45.06 -37.88 -2.42
C VAL A 566 43.61 -37.83 -2.90
N ALA A 567 42.98 -39.00 -2.97
CA ALA A 567 41.55 -39.10 -3.23
C ALA A 567 40.75 -38.81 -1.94
N LEU A 568 40.02 -37.69 -1.92
CA LEU A 568 39.01 -37.38 -0.89
C LEU A 568 37.85 -38.38 -1.00
N LYS A 569 37.75 -39.31 -0.04
CA LYS A 569 36.52 -40.10 0.15
C LYS A 569 35.45 -39.23 0.83
N PRO A 570 34.18 -39.26 0.38
CA PRO A 570 33.10 -38.55 1.04
C PRO A 570 32.79 -39.18 2.41
N ARG A 571 32.56 -38.33 3.41
CA ARG A 571 32.14 -38.77 4.74
C ARG A 571 30.66 -39.17 4.71
N ALA A 572 30.40 -40.48 4.71
CA ALA A 572 29.05 -41.00 4.89
C ALA A 572 28.46 -40.57 6.25
N ALA A 573 27.17 -40.26 6.25
CA ALA A 573 26.41 -39.98 7.47
C ALA A 573 26.19 -41.28 8.27
N ALA A 574 26.17 -41.16 9.60
CA ALA A 574 25.63 -42.17 10.50
C ALA A 574 24.70 -41.47 11.52
N PRO A 575 23.48 -41.96 11.73
CA PRO A 575 22.47 -41.29 12.54
C PRO A 575 22.53 -41.69 14.02
N VAL A 576 21.96 -40.86 14.90
CA VAL A 576 21.53 -41.26 16.25
C VAL A 576 20.12 -40.70 16.50
N PRO A 577 19.12 -41.53 16.87
CA PRO A 577 17.75 -41.09 17.06
C PRO A 577 17.49 -40.52 18.47
N ALA A 578 16.66 -39.48 18.54
CA ALA A 578 16.21 -38.84 19.78
C ALA A 578 14.73 -38.36 19.63
N PRO A 579 13.98 -38.21 20.72
CA PRO A 579 12.61 -38.75 20.85
C PRO A 579 11.58 -38.13 19.90
N LEU A 580 10.49 -38.86 19.62
CA LEU A 580 9.33 -38.37 18.89
C LEU A 580 8.62 -37.24 19.66
N SER A 581 8.91 -35.99 19.27
CA SER A 581 8.14 -34.81 19.67
C SER A 581 6.73 -34.93 19.08
N PRO A 582 5.65 -34.55 19.81
CA PRO A 582 4.30 -34.61 19.27
C PRO A 582 4.18 -33.76 17.98
N PRO A 583 3.45 -34.22 16.96
CA PRO A 583 3.35 -33.51 15.68
C PRO A 583 2.40 -32.31 15.80
N THR A 584 2.96 -31.10 15.76
CA THR A 584 2.23 -29.83 15.92
C THR A 584 2.03 -29.06 14.61
N LEU A 585 2.76 -29.40 13.54
CA LEU A 585 2.79 -28.63 12.31
C LEU A 585 1.62 -29.02 11.39
N ARG A 586 0.59 -28.18 11.32
CA ARG A 586 -0.58 -28.39 10.44
C ARG A 586 -0.24 -28.06 8.97
N LEU A 587 -0.80 -28.81 8.03
CA LEU A 587 -0.65 -28.57 6.58
C LEU A 587 -1.07 -27.14 6.15
N GLY A 588 -2.03 -26.52 6.83
CA GLY A 588 -2.40 -25.11 6.61
C GLY A 588 -1.22 -24.17 6.89
N VAL A 589 -0.53 -24.35 8.02
CA VAL A 589 0.65 -23.56 8.41
C VAL A 589 1.84 -23.82 7.48
N ILE A 590 1.98 -25.05 6.95
CA ILE A 590 2.95 -25.36 5.88
C ILE A 590 2.67 -24.51 4.64
N ASN A 591 1.41 -24.42 4.20
CA ASN A 591 1.04 -23.62 3.04
C ASN A 591 1.14 -22.10 3.30
N GLU A 592 0.81 -21.62 4.49
CA GLU A 592 1.06 -20.23 4.91
C GLU A 592 2.55 -19.87 4.84
N ARG A 593 3.45 -20.79 5.21
CA ARG A 593 4.91 -20.60 5.12
C ARG A 593 5.47 -20.69 3.69
N LEU A 594 4.79 -21.40 2.78
CA LEU A 594 5.17 -21.50 1.36
C LEU A 594 4.57 -20.37 0.49
N LEU A 595 3.49 -19.74 0.96
CA LEU A 595 2.78 -18.66 0.27
C LEU A 595 3.67 -17.48 -0.17
N PRO A 596 4.68 -17.01 0.61
CA PRO A 596 5.59 -15.94 0.18
C PRO A 596 6.42 -16.30 -1.07
N CYS A 597 6.60 -17.60 -1.34
CA CYS A 597 7.32 -18.11 -2.51
C CYS A 597 6.37 -18.49 -3.67
N GLY A 598 5.05 -18.21 -3.55
CA GLY A 598 4.05 -18.60 -4.54
C GLY A 598 3.78 -20.11 -4.63
N LEU A 599 4.30 -20.90 -3.69
CA LEU A 599 4.15 -22.35 -3.68
C LEU A 599 3.01 -22.78 -2.75
N SER A 600 2.33 -23.87 -3.11
CA SER A 600 1.42 -24.59 -2.23
C SER A 600 1.62 -26.09 -2.41
N THR A 601 1.38 -26.87 -1.35
CA THR A 601 1.53 -28.32 -1.35
C THR A 601 0.34 -29.01 -0.70
N SER A 602 0.11 -30.25 -1.10
CA SER A 602 -0.89 -31.12 -0.50
C SER A 602 -0.21 -32.19 0.36
N ALA A 603 -0.98 -32.89 1.20
CA ALA A 603 -0.46 -34.03 1.94
C ALA A 603 0.11 -35.13 1.00
N GLU A 604 -0.43 -35.26 -0.21
CA GLU A 604 0.07 -36.20 -1.22
C GLU A 604 1.36 -35.69 -1.89
N GLY A 605 1.46 -34.38 -2.13
CA GLY A 605 2.70 -33.75 -2.62
C GLY A 605 3.87 -33.94 -1.63
N LEU A 606 3.62 -33.78 -0.33
CA LEU A 606 4.61 -34.09 0.71
C LEU A 606 4.94 -35.58 0.79
N ARG A 607 3.95 -36.47 0.58
CA ARG A 607 4.17 -37.93 0.53
C ARG A 607 5.08 -38.35 -0.63
N LEU A 608 4.94 -37.73 -1.81
CA LEU A 608 5.82 -37.92 -2.96
C LEU A 608 7.25 -37.41 -2.72
N LEU A 609 7.43 -36.44 -1.81
CA LEU A 609 8.74 -35.96 -1.35
C LEU A 609 9.31 -36.77 -0.16
N GLY A 610 8.65 -37.87 0.24
CA GLY A 610 9.11 -38.77 1.29
C GLY A 610 8.59 -38.49 2.71
N PHE A 611 7.71 -37.49 2.89
CA PHE A 611 7.17 -37.11 4.20
C PHE A 611 5.77 -37.67 4.42
N THR A 612 5.64 -38.65 5.30
CA THR A 612 4.34 -39.21 5.71
C THR A 612 3.70 -38.36 6.83
N PRO A 613 2.37 -38.18 6.82
CA PRO A 613 1.66 -37.56 7.92
C PRO A 613 1.86 -38.30 9.26
N ALA A 614 2.16 -37.54 10.31
CA ALA A 614 2.41 -38.08 11.65
C ALA A 614 1.13 -38.23 12.49
N ALA A 615 0.13 -37.37 12.26
CA ALA A 615 -1.19 -37.47 12.88
C ALA A 615 -2.29 -36.75 12.06
N LYS A 616 -3.55 -36.86 12.50
CA LYS A 616 -4.66 -36.03 12.05
C LYS A 616 -5.41 -35.48 13.26
N ASP A 617 -5.66 -34.17 13.27
CA ASP A 617 -6.52 -33.48 14.23
C ASP A 617 -7.73 -32.93 13.47
N ARG A 618 -8.88 -33.60 13.63
CA ARG A 618 -10.09 -33.39 12.82
C ARG A 618 -9.76 -33.47 11.31
N ALA A 619 -9.94 -32.37 10.57
CA ALA A 619 -9.63 -32.27 9.15
C ALA A 619 -8.16 -31.86 8.86
N ALA A 620 -7.39 -31.45 9.88
CA ALA A 620 -6.03 -30.99 9.71
C ALA A 620 -5.03 -32.16 9.75
N VAL A 621 -4.20 -32.25 8.71
CA VAL A 621 -3.08 -33.20 8.62
C VAL A 621 -1.87 -32.60 9.34
N LEU A 622 -1.24 -33.39 10.22
CA LEU A 622 -0.12 -32.96 11.08
C LEU A 622 1.20 -33.64 10.69
N PHE A 623 2.28 -32.86 10.75
CA PHE A 623 3.67 -33.27 10.54
C PHE A 623 4.52 -32.83 11.76
N HIS A 624 5.79 -33.24 11.84
CA HIS A 624 6.68 -32.74 12.89
C HIS A 624 7.38 -31.45 12.45
N GLU A 625 7.53 -30.50 13.38
CA GLU A 625 8.25 -29.24 13.12
C GLU A 625 9.70 -29.46 12.66
N ARG A 626 10.33 -30.57 13.11
CA ARG A 626 11.70 -30.97 12.71
C ARG A 626 11.84 -31.28 11.22
N ASP A 627 10.74 -31.64 10.56
CA ASP A 627 10.74 -32.10 9.17
C ASP A 627 10.75 -30.90 8.21
N TRP A 628 10.36 -29.70 8.69
CA TRP A 628 10.21 -28.50 7.87
C TRP A 628 11.47 -28.11 7.05
N PRO A 629 12.69 -28.06 7.61
CA PRO A 629 13.90 -27.79 6.82
C PRO A 629 14.18 -28.87 5.77
N HIS A 630 13.84 -30.13 6.08
CA HIS A 630 14.03 -31.27 5.19
C HIS A 630 13.01 -31.26 4.04
N MET A 631 11.76 -30.85 4.31
CA MET A 631 10.72 -30.64 3.29
C MET A 631 11.15 -29.58 2.28
N LEU A 632 11.69 -28.45 2.74
CA LEU A 632 12.21 -27.40 1.87
C LEU A 632 13.39 -27.90 1.01
N ALA A 633 14.34 -28.61 1.61
CA ALA A 633 15.47 -29.18 0.88
C ALA A 633 15.03 -30.18 -0.21
N ALA A 634 14.03 -31.03 0.08
CA ALA A 634 13.46 -31.96 -0.89
C ALA A 634 12.70 -31.25 -2.02
N MET A 635 11.98 -30.16 -1.72
CA MET A 635 11.32 -29.33 -2.74
C MET A 635 12.35 -28.67 -3.68
N VAL A 636 13.44 -28.12 -3.13
CA VAL A 636 14.52 -27.52 -3.93
C VAL A 636 15.16 -28.57 -4.85
N GLN A 637 15.58 -29.73 -4.33
CA GLN A 637 16.13 -30.80 -5.17
C GLN A 637 15.15 -31.29 -6.25
N ARG A 638 13.83 -31.30 -5.96
CA ARG A 638 12.83 -31.68 -6.96
C ARG A 638 12.69 -30.64 -8.07
N LEU A 639 12.76 -29.35 -7.75
CA LEU A 639 12.74 -28.27 -8.74
C LEU A 639 14.03 -28.23 -9.57
N GLU A 640 15.19 -28.42 -8.93
CA GLU A 640 16.49 -28.52 -9.60
C GLU A 640 16.55 -29.71 -10.57
N SER A 641 16.06 -30.89 -10.17
CA SER A 641 16.00 -32.06 -11.06
C SER A 641 15.02 -31.90 -12.22
N ILE A 642 13.91 -31.17 -12.03
CA ILE A 642 13.01 -30.81 -13.15
C ILE A 642 13.70 -29.83 -14.10
N SER A 643 14.39 -28.80 -13.58
CA SER A 643 15.17 -27.86 -14.39
C SER A 643 16.27 -28.55 -15.21
N ALA A 644 17.02 -29.46 -14.58
CA ALA A 644 18.04 -30.26 -15.27
C ALA A 644 17.44 -31.22 -16.33
N THR A 645 16.21 -31.70 -16.14
CA THR A 645 15.50 -32.54 -17.13
C THR A 645 14.88 -31.73 -18.26
N ALA A 646 14.62 -30.43 -18.05
CA ALA A 646 14.08 -29.52 -19.07
C ALA A 646 15.19 -28.81 -19.88
N ALA A 647 16.44 -28.89 -19.42
CA ALA A 647 17.63 -28.34 -20.08
C ALA A 647 18.44 -29.41 -20.87
N ALA A 648 17.97 -30.65 -20.90
CA ALA A 648 18.52 -31.78 -21.63
C ALA A 648 17.56 -32.23 -22.74
#